data_AF-A0A1J5IQ13-F1
#
_entry.id   AF-A0A1J5IQ13-F1
#
_cell.length_a   1.000
_cell.length_b   1.000
_cell.length_c   1.000
_cell.angle_alpha   90.00
_cell.angle_beta   90.00
_cell.angle_gamma   90.00
#
_symmetry.space_group_name_H-M   'P 1'
#
loop_
_entity.id
_entity.type
_entity.pdbx_description
1 polymer ?
#
loop_
_entity_poly.entity_id
_entity_poly.type
_entity_poly.pdbx_seq_one_letter_code
_entity_poly.pdbx_strand_id
1 'polypeptide(L)'
;MRSTEAILAARKLPCGARFYRSALQVNPFEYIVRHNKATAFSNEANYNAAMVEACQRIGIEVIGITDHYRAQSTQSLRQAAEDAGIIVFPGFEAVSKDGVHLLCLFDPAKDAHSLERILGDCGIHQDETVSPIGKYDVVEFLKESHGCWGSICIAAHVASEGGLLNRLSGQSRIAAWTWPHLLACALPGPVEDVPDNVRPIIQNKNRDYFRDRPVAIVNAQDVSSPEDLEKPGSSCWIKMSNVTIEGLRQAFLDPVSRIRLATDPTPDEHAKFIAVTWQGGFLDGVAIHFNENLNVLIGGRGTGKSTIIESIRYVLGVDPLGEEAIKCHNGIIRQVLRSGTKISLLVRSYHPNQRDYLIERTIPNPPVVRDEIGNVLNLTPADVLPRPEIFGQHEISELTKSREKLTRLLDRFVEHDTDIPKRKSSVRRQLERSRRRLLEAQEELVQIEERLNSLPALEETLRRFQAAGLEGKLREQSHIVQEEGVLKTSEERLTPFEELLNQFRGALPVDLAFISEKALDGLPGRDILRDANDILNQLTKDMDRMAAEMEQSINKAKTGLGEIRTQWEERKKAVMEASEAILRELQNSNIDGAEFIRLRRQIEGLRPLKERLARLQRDLKEHGTERRNLLSEWEDVKAEEFRRIERAAAKVNRKLEGRVLVEVAAGANREPLFQLLRDQIGGRLSEAIETLTTSTDFSLPLFASACREGREALSRRFNIPSSQGERMIQAKPEIIMQIEELELPPTTAIKLNVADDDQPPLWQTLEDLSTGQKATAVLLLLLLESSAPLVVDQPEDDLDNRFISDRVVPKMREEKRRRQFVFATHNANIPVLGDAELIVGLTACGEADQGQARLSREHMGSIDIRLVREMVEEVLEGGKDAFEMRRLKYGF
;
A
#
# COMPACT_ATOMS: atom_id res chain seq x y z
N MET A 1 -12.57 0.58 -37.07
CA MET A 1 -11.15 0.65 -36.64
C MET A 1 -10.87 -0.51 -35.72
N ARG A 2 -9.73 -1.19 -35.86
CA ARG A 2 -9.30 -2.18 -34.86
C ARG A 2 -9.10 -1.44 -33.53
N SER A 3 -9.43 -2.03 -32.37
CA SER A 3 -9.36 -1.32 -31.08
C SER A 3 -7.97 -0.78 -30.75
N THR A 4 -6.92 -1.48 -31.20
CA THR A 4 -5.53 -1.02 -31.13
C THR A 4 -5.29 0.29 -31.91
N GLU A 5 -5.98 0.52 -33.02
CA GLU A 5 -5.85 1.78 -33.77
C GLU A 5 -6.50 2.95 -33.03
N ALA A 6 -7.65 2.70 -32.39
CA ALA A 6 -8.37 3.72 -31.62
C ALA A 6 -7.55 4.19 -30.41
N ILE A 7 -6.94 3.25 -29.66
CA ILE A 7 -6.12 3.60 -28.50
C ILE A 7 -4.82 4.31 -28.91
N LEU A 8 -4.21 3.93 -30.04
CA LEU A 8 -3.04 4.64 -30.60
C LEU A 8 -3.41 6.04 -31.10
N ALA A 9 -4.60 6.23 -31.66
CA ALA A 9 -5.11 7.54 -32.03
C ALA A 9 -5.40 8.41 -30.79
N ALA A 10 -5.90 7.80 -29.70
CA ALA A 10 -6.13 8.49 -28.43
C ALA A 10 -4.84 9.08 -27.85
N ARG A 11 -3.69 8.39 -27.96
CA ARG A 11 -2.37 8.90 -27.52
C ARG A 11 -1.91 10.18 -28.24
N LYS A 12 -2.53 10.53 -29.37
CA LYS A 12 -2.25 11.78 -30.11
C LYS A 12 -3.14 12.94 -29.63
N LEU A 13 -4.03 12.72 -28.67
CA LEU A 13 -4.80 13.78 -28.03
C LEU A 13 -3.92 14.57 -27.06
N PRO A 14 -4.25 15.84 -26.79
CA PRO A 14 -3.58 16.61 -25.76
C PRO A 14 -3.66 15.89 -24.40
N CYS A 15 -2.52 15.70 -23.74
CA CYS A 15 -2.43 15.18 -22.37
C CYS A 15 -2.17 16.30 -21.34
N GLY A 16 -2.41 17.55 -21.72
CA GLY A 16 -2.23 18.69 -20.83
C GLY A 16 -0.77 19.09 -20.61
N ALA A 17 -0.50 19.71 -19.46
CA ALA A 17 0.79 20.30 -19.15
C ALA A 17 1.87 19.25 -18.86
N ARG A 18 3.06 19.47 -19.41
CA ARG A 18 4.27 18.68 -19.14
C ARG A 18 5.46 19.58 -18.87
N PHE A 19 6.48 19.03 -18.23
CA PHE A 19 7.74 19.74 -18.03
C PHE A 19 8.55 19.83 -19.33
N TYR A 20 9.07 21.02 -19.60
CA TYR A 20 10.05 21.30 -20.64
C TYR A 20 11.34 21.76 -19.98
N ARG A 21 12.47 21.15 -20.33
CA ARG A 21 13.77 21.66 -19.89
C ARG A 21 14.08 22.94 -20.67
N SER A 22 14.24 24.04 -19.93
CA SER A 22 14.24 25.40 -20.46
C SER A 22 15.49 26.16 -20.02
N ALA A 23 16.23 26.74 -20.97
CA ALA A 23 17.36 27.64 -20.72
C ALA A 23 16.99 29.06 -21.19
N LEU A 24 16.62 29.94 -20.25
CA LEU A 24 15.94 31.20 -20.57
C LEU A 24 16.86 32.40 -20.83
N GLN A 25 18.18 32.22 -20.73
CA GLN A 25 19.19 33.26 -20.99
C GLN A 25 20.33 32.67 -21.83
N VAL A 26 20.16 32.70 -23.15
CA VAL A 26 21.13 32.22 -24.13
C VAL A 26 21.57 33.37 -25.02
N ASN A 27 22.87 33.55 -25.18
CA ASN A 27 23.42 34.63 -25.98
C ASN A 27 23.77 34.19 -27.41
N PRO A 28 23.60 35.07 -28.42
CA PRO A 28 24.05 34.81 -29.78
C PRO A 28 25.57 34.97 -29.92
N PHE A 29 26.14 34.46 -31.03
CA PHE A 29 27.58 34.58 -31.31
C PHE A 29 28.08 36.04 -31.32
N GLU A 30 27.29 36.97 -31.84
CA GLU A 30 27.68 38.39 -31.90
C GLU A 30 27.90 39.00 -30.52
N TYR A 31 27.10 38.59 -29.53
CA TYR A 31 27.29 39.01 -28.14
C TYR A 31 28.66 38.53 -27.60
N ILE A 32 29.05 37.28 -27.89
CA ILE A 32 30.33 36.71 -27.49
C ILE A 32 31.50 37.54 -28.03
N VAL A 33 31.42 37.90 -29.31
CA VAL A 33 32.42 38.75 -29.99
C VAL A 33 32.44 40.15 -29.38
N ARG A 34 31.30 40.82 -29.21
CA ARG A 34 31.20 42.17 -28.64
C ARG A 34 31.79 42.27 -27.23
N HIS A 35 31.53 41.25 -26.41
CA HIS A 35 31.96 41.23 -25.02
C HIS A 35 33.36 40.61 -24.82
N ASN A 36 34.08 40.31 -25.90
CA ASN A 36 35.38 39.64 -25.87
C ASN A 36 35.39 38.37 -25.00
N LYS A 37 34.27 37.62 -25.00
CA LYS A 37 34.18 36.34 -24.28
C LYS A 37 35.02 35.29 -25.04
N ALA A 38 35.70 34.42 -24.29
CA ALA A 38 36.53 33.38 -24.90
C ALA A 38 35.66 32.40 -25.70
N THR A 39 36.03 32.14 -26.95
CA THR A 39 35.30 31.22 -27.84
C THR A 39 36.24 30.41 -28.70
N ALA A 40 35.95 29.12 -28.87
CA ALA A 40 36.66 28.23 -29.79
C ALA A 40 36.13 28.31 -31.22
N PHE A 41 35.04 29.05 -31.44
CA PHE A 41 34.33 29.09 -32.72
C PHE A 41 34.79 30.28 -33.57
N SER A 42 35.20 29.98 -34.81
CA SER A 42 35.69 30.99 -35.76
C SER A 42 34.59 31.75 -36.50
N ASN A 43 33.34 31.27 -36.45
CA ASN A 43 32.19 31.90 -37.09
C ASN A 43 30.88 31.53 -36.37
N GLU A 44 29.84 32.31 -36.66
CA GLU A 44 28.50 32.17 -36.07
C GLU A 44 27.82 30.83 -36.41
N ALA A 45 27.95 30.35 -37.65
CA ALA A 45 27.31 29.11 -38.08
C ALA A 45 27.79 27.90 -37.26
N ASN A 46 29.11 27.81 -37.01
CA ASN A 46 29.70 26.75 -36.20
C ASN A 46 29.28 26.87 -34.73
N TYR A 47 29.17 28.09 -34.20
CA TYR A 47 28.67 28.34 -32.84
C TYR A 47 27.21 27.88 -32.70
N ASN A 48 26.34 28.31 -33.62
CA ASN A 48 24.92 27.96 -33.61
C ASN A 48 24.73 26.43 -33.70
N ALA A 49 25.47 25.76 -34.58
CA ALA A 49 25.44 24.30 -34.69
C ALA A 49 25.83 23.61 -33.37
N ALA A 50 26.90 24.06 -32.72
CA ALA A 50 27.37 23.49 -31.46
C ALA A 50 26.40 23.76 -30.29
N MET A 51 25.78 24.95 -30.25
CA MET A 51 24.75 25.28 -29.26
C MET A 51 23.52 24.38 -29.40
N VAL A 52 23.05 24.18 -30.64
CA VAL A 52 21.92 23.30 -30.94
C VAL A 52 22.24 21.85 -30.59
N GLU A 53 23.43 21.36 -30.95
CA GLU A 53 23.88 20.01 -30.60
C GLU A 53 23.94 19.81 -29.07
N ALA A 54 24.46 20.79 -28.33
CA ALA A 54 24.47 20.75 -26.88
C ALA A 54 23.05 20.71 -26.29
N CYS A 55 22.13 21.55 -26.78
CA CYS A 55 20.72 21.50 -26.39
C CYS A 55 20.11 20.12 -26.60
N GLN A 56 20.27 19.53 -27.80
CA GLN A 56 19.72 18.21 -28.12
C GLN A 56 20.31 17.11 -27.24
N ARG A 57 21.63 17.10 -27.04
CA ARG A 57 22.33 16.11 -26.22
C ARG A 57 21.88 16.13 -24.76
N ILE A 58 21.62 17.32 -24.22
CA ILE A 58 21.25 17.53 -22.81
C ILE A 58 19.71 17.50 -22.63
N GLY A 59 18.95 17.47 -23.73
CA GLY A 59 17.48 17.43 -23.73
C GLY A 59 16.83 18.77 -23.39
N ILE A 60 17.46 19.90 -23.76
CA ILE A 60 16.84 21.23 -23.68
C ILE A 60 15.89 21.39 -24.86
N GLU A 61 14.60 21.62 -24.55
CA GLU A 61 13.53 21.74 -25.54
C GLU A 61 13.14 23.20 -25.78
N VAL A 62 13.47 24.10 -24.85
CA VAL A 62 13.08 25.51 -24.87
C VAL A 62 14.28 26.40 -24.56
N ILE A 63 14.50 27.43 -25.37
CA ILE A 63 15.52 28.44 -25.10
C ILE A 63 14.96 29.86 -25.17
N GLY A 64 15.45 30.74 -24.31
CA GLY A 64 15.25 32.20 -24.41
C GLY A 64 16.53 32.82 -24.94
N ILE A 65 16.49 33.46 -26.11
CA ILE A 65 17.67 34.12 -26.68
C ILE A 65 17.59 35.61 -26.33
N THR A 66 18.56 36.10 -25.54
CA THR A 66 18.48 37.41 -24.89
C THR A 66 19.80 38.16 -24.97
N ASP A 67 20.05 38.85 -26.08
CA ASP A 67 21.17 39.79 -26.21
C ASP A 67 20.81 41.15 -25.56
N HIS A 68 21.81 41.96 -25.20
CA HIS A 68 21.60 43.26 -24.58
C HIS A 68 20.93 44.24 -25.55
N TYR A 69 19.62 44.46 -25.37
CA TYR A 69 18.74 45.29 -26.21
C TYR A 69 18.90 45.09 -27.73
N ARG A 70 19.05 43.84 -28.18
CA ARG A 70 19.18 43.53 -29.62
C ARG A 70 18.33 42.33 -30.00
N ALA A 71 17.60 42.44 -31.11
CA ALA A 71 16.78 41.35 -31.64
C ALA A 71 17.27 40.83 -33.00
N GLN A 72 18.04 41.62 -33.78
CA GLN A 72 18.60 41.14 -35.06
C GLN A 72 19.71 40.10 -34.87
N SER A 73 20.62 40.32 -33.92
CA SER A 73 21.75 39.41 -33.63
C SER A 73 21.32 38.01 -33.20
N THR A 74 20.06 37.84 -32.76
CA THR A 74 19.53 36.57 -32.27
C THR A 74 18.91 35.70 -33.36
N GLN A 75 18.65 36.24 -34.56
CA GLN A 75 17.85 35.58 -35.59
C GLN A 75 18.50 34.30 -36.15
N SER A 76 19.82 34.32 -36.37
CA SER A 76 20.54 33.17 -36.93
C SER A 76 20.52 31.97 -35.98
N LEU A 77 20.75 32.20 -34.68
CA LEU A 77 20.68 31.15 -33.65
C LEU A 77 19.23 30.67 -33.47
N ARG A 78 18.26 31.60 -33.49
CA ARG A 78 16.84 31.27 -33.45
C ARG A 78 16.45 30.31 -34.56
N GLN A 79 16.79 30.63 -35.82
CA GLN A 79 16.46 29.78 -36.97
C GLN A 79 17.11 28.39 -36.84
N ALA A 80 18.39 28.33 -36.46
CA ALA A 80 19.09 27.06 -36.28
C ALA A 80 18.45 26.18 -35.19
N ALA A 81 17.98 26.78 -34.09
CA ALA A 81 17.28 26.06 -33.03
C ALA A 81 15.88 25.59 -33.46
N GLU A 82 15.11 26.44 -34.14
CA GLU A 82 13.77 26.10 -34.65
C GLU A 82 13.84 24.97 -35.69
N ASP A 83 14.82 25.00 -36.61
CA ASP A 83 15.05 23.94 -37.61
C ASP A 83 15.39 22.58 -36.94
N ALA A 84 15.96 22.62 -35.75
CA ALA A 84 16.30 21.45 -34.95
C ALA A 84 15.16 21.00 -33.99
N GLY A 85 14.01 21.67 -34.03
CA GLY A 85 12.83 21.35 -33.22
C GLY A 85 12.86 21.90 -31.80
N ILE A 86 13.76 22.84 -31.49
CA ILE A 86 13.83 23.54 -30.20
C ILE A 86 12.94 24.77 -30.27
N ILE A 87 12.11 24.99 -29.24
CA ILE A 87 11.20 26.14 -29.21
C ILE A 87 11.94 27.35 -28.64
N VAL A 88 11.86 28.49 -29.34
CA VAL A 88 12.57 29.71 -28.97
C VAL A 88 11.60 30.77 -28.46
N PHE A 89 11.85 31.28 -27.26
CA PHE A 89 11.30 32.56 -26.81
C PHE A 89 12.23 33.68 -27.30
N PRO A 90 11.84 34.46 -28.32
CA PRO A 90 12.65 35.60 -28.73
C PRO A 90 12.57 36.69 -27.65
N GLY A 91 13.67 37.40 -27.43
CA GLY A 91 13.73 38.41 -26.40
C GLY A 91 15.02 39.21 -26.43
N PHE A 92 15.22 39.97 -25.35
CA PHE A 92 16.44 40.74 -25.11
C PHE A 92 16.67 40.87 -23.60
N GLU A 93 17.92 41.04 -23.19
CA GLU A 93 18.26 41.46 -21.83
C GLU A 93 18.27 42.99 -21.78
N ALA A 94 17.35 43.54 -20.99
CA ALA A 94 17.19 44.97 -20.80
C ALA A 94 18.00 45.43 -19.60
N VAL A 95 18.85 46.44 -19.79
CA VAL A 95 19.44 47.21 -18.69
C VAL A 95 18.55 48.43 -18.43
N SER A 96 17.89 48.47 -17.28
CA SER A 96 17.02 49.58 -16.89
C SER A 96 17.83 50.86 -16.64
N LYS A 97 17.14 52.00 -16.56
CA LYS A 97 17.72 53.30 -16.19
C LYS A 97 18.46 53.27 -14.85
N ASP A 98 18.04 52.40 -13.93
CA ASP A 98 18.67 52.20 -12.62
C ASP A 98 19.80 51.15 -12.65
N GLY A 99 20.17 50.64 -13.82
CA GLY A 99 21.24 49.67 -14.01
C GLY A 99 20.88 48.23 -13.62
N VAL A 100 19.59 47.89 -13.59
CA VAL A 100 19.10 46.53 -13.30
C VAL A 100 18.88 45.76 -14.59
N HIS A 101 19.32 44.52 -14.63
CA HIS A 101 19.14 43.64 -15.78
C HIS A 101 17.83 42.84 -15.68
N LEU A 102 17.06 42.83 -16.77
CA LEU A 102 15.79 42.13 -16.88
C LEU A 102 15.76 41.34 -18.19
N LEU A 103 15.54 40.03 -18.13
CA LEU A 103 15.24 39.25 -19.34
C LEU A 103 13.81 39.57 -19.76
N CYS A 104 13.62 40.07 -20.98
CA CYS A 104 12.33 40.38 -21.56
C CYS A 104 12.04 39.38 -22.68
N LEU A 105 11.11 38.45 -22.42
CA LEU A 105 10.77 37.35 -23.33
C LEU A 105 9.39 37.57 -23.96
N PHE A 106 9.25 37.14 -25.20
CA PHE A 106 8.03 37.26 -26.01
C PHE A 106 7.56 35.89 -26.51
N ASP A 107 6.31 35.82 -26.96
CA ASP A 107 5.73 34.58 -27.49
C ASP A 107 6.55 34.07 -28.68
N PRO A 108 6.74 32.74 -28.86
CA PRO A 108 7.53 32.21 -29.98
C PRO A 108 7.07 32.74 -31.35
N ALA A 109 5.80 33.08 -31.52
CA ALA A 109 5.28 33.66 -32.76
C ALA A 109 5.67 35.13 -33.00
N LYS A 110 6.31 35.81 -32.04
CA LYS A 110 6.67 37.24 -32.16
C LYS A 110 7.79 37.43 -33.19
N ASP A 111 7.57 38.34 -34.12
CA ASP A 111 8.52 38.64 -35.20
C ASP A 111 9.59 39.67 -34.78
N ALA A 112 10.74 39.63 -35.46
CA ALA A 112 11.88 40.50 -35.18
C ALA A 112 11.55 41.99 -35.36
N HIS A 113 10.73 42.35 -36.34
CA HIS A 113 10.40 43.75 -36.61
C HIS A 113 9.58 44.39 -35.48
N SER A 114 8.65 43.61 -34.90
CA SER A 114 7.93 44.01 -33.70
C SER A 114 8.86 44.22 -32.50
N LEU A 115 9.90 43.39 -32.35
CA LEU A 115 10.90 43.55 -31.28
C LEU A 115 11.73 44.81 -31.48
N GLU A 116 12.18 45.10 -32.69
CA GLU A 116 12.91 46.34 -33.00
C GLU A 116 12.11 47.60 -32.69
N ARG A 117 10.79 47.59 -32.95
CA ARG A 117 9.91 48.70 -32.55
C ARG A 117 9.87 48.87 -31.03
N ILE A 118 9.81 47.77 -30.28
CA ILE A 118 9.82 47.78 -28.82
C ILE A 118 11.18 48.28 -28.29
N LEU A 119 12.29 47.88 -28.89
CA LEU A 119 13.63 48.40 -28.55
C LEU A 119 13.69 49.92 -28.78
N GLY A 120 13.12 50.41 -29.87
CA GLY A 120 12.91 51.84 -30.11
C GLY A 120 12.08 52.52 -29.03
N ASP A 121 10.98 51.89 -28.60
CA ASP A 121 10.19 52.37 -27.46
C ASP A 121 11.00 52.36 -26.16
N CYS A 122 11.96 51.45 -25.97
CA CYS A 122 12.90 51.47 -24.85
C CYS A 122 13.96 52.60 -24.94
N GLY A 123 13.98 53.38 -26.03
CA GLY A 123 14.94 54.45 -26.27
C GLY A 123 16.23 53.98 -26.95
N ILE A 124 16.24 52.78 -27.52
CA ILE A 124 17.40 52.22 -28.22
C ILE A 124 17.24 52.47 -29.71
N HIS A 125 18.08 53.33 -30.26
CA HIS A 125 18.05 53.74 -31.66
C HIS A 125 19.36 53.50 -32.40
N GLN A 126 20.41 53.07 -31.69
CA GLN A 126 21.77 52.88 -32.19
C GLN A 126 22.44 51.72 -31.43
N ASP A 127 23.24 50.93 -32.14
CA ASP A 127 23.82 49.68 -31.63
C ASP A 127 25.32 49.77 -31.32
N GLU A 128 25.87 50.99 -31.26
CA GLU A 128 27.32 51.23 -31.07
C GLU A 128 27.81 50.90 -29.66
N THR A 129 26.95 51.08 -28.66
CA THR A 129 27.30 50.80 -27.25
C THR A 129 27.22 49.31 -26.96
N VAL A 130 28.23 48.77 -26.27
CA VAL A 130 28.30 47.33 -25.95
C VAL A 130 27.05 46.86 -25.20
N SER A 131 26.67 47.59 -24.15
CA SER A 131 25.46 47.38 -23.35
C SER A 131 24.71 48.70 -23.20
N PRO A 132 23.71 49.01 -24.04
CA PRO A 132 22.96 50.26 -23.91
C PRO A 132 22.07 50.25 -22.66
N ILE A 133 21.82 51.44 -22.10
CA ILE A 133 20.90 51.65 -20.98
C ILE A 133 19.58 52.18 -21.55
N GLY A 134 18.47 51.52 -21.19
CA GLY A 134 17.13 51.92 -21.64
C GLY A 134 16.58 53.12 -20.88
N LYS A 135 15.52 53.73 -21.42
CA LYS A 135 14.91 54.94 -20.86
C LYS A 135 14.09 54.72 -19.58
N TYR A 136 13.57 53.52 -19.38
CA TYR A 136 12.64 53.17 -18.30
C TYR A 136 13.36 52.71 -17.03
N ASP A 137 12.86 53.11 -15.86
CA ASP A 137 13.21 52.46 -14.59
C ASP A 137 12.62 51.04 -14.48
N VAL A 138 12.95 50.28 -13.44
CA VAL A 138 12.48 48.89 -13.30
C VAL A 138 10.95 48.79 -13.25
N VAL A 139 10.29 49.67 -12.52
CA VAL A 139 8.83 49.62 -12.32
C VAL A 139 8.11 50.05 -13.59
N GLU A 140 8.59 51.11 -14.25
CA GLU A 140 8.11 51.55 -15.56
C GLU A 140 8.29 50.45 -16.61
N PHE A 141 9.45 49.81 -16.66
CA PHE A 141 9.72 48.73 -17.61
C PHE A 141 8.77 47.54 -17.41
N LEU A 142 8.55 47.11 -16.16
CA LEU A 142 7.61 46.04 -15.83
C LEU A 142 6.17 46.40 -16.20
N LYS A 143 5.79 47.68 -16.05
CA LYS A 143 4.47 48.18 -16.43
C LYS A 143 4.25 48.15 -17.94
N GLU A 144 5.21 48.64 -18.72
CA GLU A 144 5.13 48.66 -20.19
C GLU A 144 5.19 47.24 -20.78
N SER A 145 6.08 46.40 -20.23
CA SER A 145 6.19 44.97 -20.59
C SER A 145 4.86 44.24 -20.46
N HIS A 146 4.19 44.39 -19.32
CA HIS A 146 2.91 43.75 -19.07
C HIS A 146 1.75 44.40 -19.85
N GLY A 147 1.66 45.73 -19.84
CA GLY A 147 0.50 46.46 -20.35
C GLY A 147 0.47 46.66 -21.86
N CYS A 148 1.64 46.90 -22.48
CA CYS A 148 1.73 47.33 -23.87
C CYS A 148 2.39 46.29 -24.78
N TRP A 149 3.42 45.59 -24.29
CA TRP A 149 4.24 44.71 -25.15
C TRP A 149 3.76 43.26 -25.18
N GLY A 150 3.08 42.82 -24.12
CA GLY A 150 2.65 41.43 -23.95
C GLY A 150 3.82 40.47 -23.70
N SER A 151 4.89 40.96 -23.06
CA SER A 151 6.08 40.19 -22.68
C SER A 151 6.02 39.73 -21.22
N ILE A 152 6.95 38.84 -20.87
CA ILE A 152 7.22 38.47 -19.48
C ILE A 152 8.65 38.84 -19.11
N CYS A 153 8.82 39.40 -17.92
CA CYS A 153 10.12 39.79 -17.40
C CYS A 153 10.61 38.84 -16.31
N ILE A 154 11.90 38.54 -16.35
CA ILE A 154 12.62 37.81 -15.30
C ILE A 154 13.74 38.71 -14.80
N ALA A 155 13.83 38.95 -13.49
CA ALA A 155 14.99 39.65 -12.94
C ALA A 155 16.25 38.80 -13.14
N ALA A 156 17.14 39.24 -14.04
CA ALA A 156 18.34 38.51 -14.38
C ALA A 156 19.31 38.50 -13.19
N HIS A 157 20.01 37.37 -12.99
CA HIS A 157 21.09 37.18 -12.01
C HIS A 157 20.88 37.98 -10.70
N VAL A 158 19.73 37.76 -10.06
CA VAL A 158 19.07 38.72 -9.16
C VAL A 158 19.91 39.18 -7.97
N ALA A 159 20.87 38.35 -7.54
CA ALA A 159 21.76 38.59 -6.40
C ALA A 159 23.22 38.92 -6.80
N SER A 160 23.53 39.00 -8.09
CA SER A 160 24.87 39.25 -8.64
C SER A 160 25.01 40.68 -9.18
N GLU A 161 26.13 40.99 -9.84
CA GLU A 161 26.33 42.30 -10.48
C GLU A 161 25.27 42.56 -11.56
N GLY A 162 24.62 43.73 -11.53
CA GLY A 162 23.51 44.03 -12.43
C GLY A 162 22.14 43.49 -11.96
N GLY A 163 22.12 42.59 -10.98
CA GLY A 163 20.91 42.03 -10.39
C GLY A 163 20.12 43.02 -9.54
N LEU A 164 18.80 42.88 -9.55
CA LEU A 164 17.86 43.79 -8.87
C LEU A 164 18.15 43.99 -7.38
N LEU A 165 18.41 42.91 -6.63
CA LEU A 165 18.62 42.97 -5.18
C LEU A 165 20.01 43.52 -4.80
N ASN A 166 20.95 43.54 -5.74
CA ASN A 166 22.28 44.08 -5.54
C ASN A 166 22.37 45.56 -5.97
N ARG A 167 21.75 45.92 -7.10
CA ARG A 167 21.82 47.28 -7.68
C ARG A 167 20.94 48.30 -6.97
N LEU A 168 19.67 47.97 -6.72
CA LEU A 168 18.76 48.88 -6.02
C LEU A 168 19.00 48.83 -4.53
N SER A 169 18.54 49.82 -3.74
CA SER A 169 18.57 49.77 -2.27
C SER A 169 17.41 50.58 -1.66
N GLY A 170 17.09 50.34 -0.38
CA GLY A 170 16.01 51.04 0.31
C GLY A 170 14.66 50.91 -0.41
N GLN A 171 13.92 52.01 -0.50
CA GLN A 171 12.55 52.02 -1.01
C GLN A 171 12.43 51.64 -2.50
N SER A 172 13.42 51.95 -3.33
CA SER A 172 13.38 51.58 -4.76
C SER A 172 13.48 50.07 -4.96
N ARG A 173 14.33 49.39 -4.16
CA ARG A 173 14.42 47.92 -4.16
C ARG A 173 13.13 47.28 -3.69
N ILE A 174 12.54 47.79 -2.60
CA ILE A 174 11.27 47.30 -2.07
C ILE A 174 10.17 47.44 -3.13
N ALA A 175 10.02 48.63 -3.71
CA ALA A 175 8.99 48.90 -4.72
C ALA A 175 9.14 48.03 -5.98
N ALA A 176 10.37 47.82 -6.46
CA ALA A 176 10.64 46.96 -7.60
C ALA A 176 10.37 45.47 -7.26
N TRP A 177 10.83 45.00 -6.10
CA TRP A 177 10.65 43.61 -5.68
C TRP A 177 9.20 43.25 -5.39
N THR A 178 8.42 44.15 -4.80
CA THR A 178 7.00 43.92 -4.47
C THR A 178 6.06 44.25 -5.63
N TRP A 179 6.58 44.69 -6.78
CA TRP A 179 5.74 45.03 -7.94
C TRP A 179 4.91 43.82 -8.40
N PRO A 180 3.57 43.95 -8.58
CA PRO A 180 2.70 42.81 -8.87
C PRO A 180 3.08 41.97 -10.09
N HIS A 181 3.72 42.60 -11.08
CA HIS A 181 4.12 41.98 -12.35
C HIS A 181 5.59 41.52 -12.40
N LEU A 182 6.37 41.71 -11.33
CA LEU A 182 7.62 40.95 -11.19
C LEU A 182 7.27 39.53 -10.75
N LEU A 183 7.21 38.61 -11.73
CA LEU A 183 6.74 37.25 -11.50
C LEU A 183 7.88 36.27 -11.20
N ALA A 184 9.07 36.49 -11.76
CA ALA A 184 10.20 35.58 -11.63
C ALA A 184 11.54 36.29 -11.51
N CYS A 185 12.52 35.58 -10.94
CA CYS A 185 13.92 35.97 -10.87
C CYS A 185 14.85 34.78 -11.18
N ALA A 186 16.02 35.07 -11.73
CA ALA A 186 17.01 34.10 -12.15
C ALA A 186 18.10 33.92 -11.08
N LEU A 187 18.38 32.66 -10.74
CA LEU A 187 19.46 32.24 -9.85
C LEU A 187 20.22 31.05 -10.46
N PRO A 188 21.55 31.11 -10.59
CA PRO A 188 22.36 30.03 -11.19
C PRO A 188 22.58 28.83 -10.24
N GLY A 189 22.06 28.89 -9.02
CA GLY A 189 22.27 27.87 -7.99
C GLY A 189 21.10 27.80 -7.01
N PRO A 190 21.19 26.92 -6.00
CA PRO A 190 20.20 26.80 -4.95
C PRO A 190 20.07 28.11 -4.13
N VAL A 191 18.92 28.30 -3.49
CA VAL A 191 18.61 29.51 -2.71
C VAL A 191 19.57 29.68 -1.52
N GLU A 192 20.10 28.56 -1.03
CA GLU A 192 21.06 28.46 0.05
C GLU A 192 22.39 29.17 -0.27
N ASP A 193 22.81 29.16 -1.54
CA ASP A 193 24.09 29.75 -1.98
C ASP A 193 24.04 31.28 -2.11
N VAL A 194 22.84 31.86 -1.99
CA VAL A 194 22.64 33.31 -2.11
C VAL A 194 23.13 34.04 -0.84
N PRO A 195 23.74 35.24 -0.95
CA PRO A 195 24.22 36.00 0.21
C PRO A 195 23.18 36.19 1.33
N ASP A 196 23.63 36.10 2.58
CA ASP A 196 22.78 36.11 3.78
C ASP A 196 21.89 37.37 3.90
N ASN A 197 22.34 38.51 3.36
CA ASN A 197 21.60 39.77 3.39
C ASN A 197 20.40 39.81 2.42
N VAL A 198 20.36 38.95 1.39
CA VAL A 198 19.25 38.88 0.43
C VAL A 198 18.48 37.56 0.50
N ARG A 199 19.05 36.49 1.08
CA ARG A 199 18.37 35.19 1.25
C ARG A 199 16.97 35.32 1.90
N PRO A 200 16.76 36.10 2.97
CA PRO A 200 15.42 36.27 3.57
C PRO A 200 14.39 36.92 2.64
N ILE A 201 14.83 37.73 1.66
CA ILE A 201 13.97 38.36 0.67
C ILE A 201 13.48 37.30 -0.33
N ILE A 202 14.40 36.49 -0.87
CA ILE A 202 14.09 35.42 -1.83
C ILE A 202 13.24 34.32 -1.19
N GLN A 203 13.49 33.99 0.08
CA GLN A 203 12.66 33.04 0.85
C GLN A 203 11.31 33.61 1.28
N ASN A 204 10.99 34.86 0.91
CA ASN A 204 9.76 35.57 1.29
C ASN A 204 9.54 35.65 2.82
N LYS A 205 10.63 35.69 3.60
CA LYS A 205 10.62 35.77 5.08
C LYS A 205 10.86 37.18 5.60
N ASN A 206 11.39 38.08 4.76
CA ASN A 206 11.60 39.48 5.13
C ASN A 206 10.27 40.25 5.05
N ARG A 207 9.88 40.90 6.17
CA ARG A 207 8.61 41.62 6.30
C ARG A 207 8.46 42.80 5.33
N ASP A 208 9.54 43.52 5.03
CA ASP A 208 9.48 44.70 4.15
C ASP A 208 9.33 44.32 2.67
N TYR A 209 9.74 43.09 2.32
CA TYR A 209 9.74 42.56 0.95
C TYR A 209 8.69 41.46 0.76
N PHE A 210 7.85 41.23 1.76
CA PHE A 210 6.87 40.15 1.77
C PHE A 210 5.86 40.32 0.64
N ARG A 211 5.52 39.21 0.00
CA ARG A 211 4.45 39.13 -1.00
C ARG A 211 3.54 37.96 -0.65
N ASP A 212 2.23 38.15 -0.80
CA ASP A 212 1.27 37.05 -0.70
C ASP A 212 1.57 35.95 -1.72
N ARG A 213 2.01 36.36 -2.92
CA ARG A 213 2.55 35.47 -3.96
C ARG A 213 4.06 35.68 -4.08
N PRO A 214 4.89 34.70 -3.67
CA PRO A 214 6.34 34.76 -3.82
C PRO A 214 6.75 34.95 -5.28
N VAL A 215 7.92 35.58 -5.49
CA VAL A 215 8.55 35.64 -6.82
C VAL A 215 9.09 34.26 -7.16
N ALA A 216 8.75 33.75 -8.34
CA ALA A 216 9.22 32.47 -8.83
C ALA A 216 10.74 32.48 -9.05
N ILE A 217 11.41 31.37 -8.74
CA ILE A 217 12.84 31.21 -8.94
C ILE A 217 13.06 30.29 -10.13
N VAL A 218 13.95 30.69 -11.05
CA VAL A 218 14.34 29.86 -12.20
C VAL A 218 15.87 29.75 -12.28
N ASN A 219 16.36 28.60 -12.74
CA ASN A 219 17.76 28.46 -13.13
C ASN A 219 17.93 29.02 -14.54
N ALA A 220 18.54 30.21 -14.59
CA ALA A 220 18.94 30.87 -15.83
C ALA A 220 20.29 31.57 -15.57
N GLN A 221 21.35 30.96 -16.09
CA GLN A 221 22.69 31.53 -16.12
C GLN A 221 22.91 32.22 -17.48
N ASP A 222 23.80 33.20 -17.51
CA ASP A 222 24.22 33.91 -18.73
C ASP A 222 25.02 33.00 -19.69
N VAL A 223 24.32 32.11 -20.41
CA VAL A 223 24.92 31.07 -21.27
C VAL A 223 25.63 31.73 -22.44
N SER A 224 26.93 31.45 -22.56
CA SER A 224 27.81 32.06 -23.56
C SER A 224 28.59 31.01 -24.38
N SER A 225 28.63 29.75 -23.95
CA SER A 225 29.19 28.64 -24.71
C SER A 225 28.34 27.37 -24.60
N PRO A 226 28.54 26.38 -25.49
CA PRO A 226 27.84 25.09 -25.40
C PRO A 226 28.10 24.36 -24.08
N GLU A 227 29.29 24.52 -23.49
CA GLU A 227 29.65 23.93 -22.19
C GLU A 227 28.89 24.58 -21.03
N ASP A 228 28.47 25.85 -21.15
CA ASP A 228 27.65 26.49 -20.12
C ASP A 228 26.28 25.80 -19.99
N LEU A 229 25.72 25.24 -21.08
CA LEU A 229 24.43 24.54 -21.05
C LEU A 229 24.45 23.26 -20.18
N GLU A 230 25.62 22.68 -19.94
CA GLU A 230 25.78 21.52 -19.07
C GLU A 230 25.70 21.89 -17.57
N LYS A 231 25.93 23.16 -17.23
CA LYS A 231 25.90 23.61 -15.84
C LYS A 231 24.47 23.51 -15.31
N PRO A 232 24.25 22.97 -14.10
CA PRO A 232 22.93 22.88 -13.50
C PRO A 232 22.19 24.22 -13.42
N GLY A 233 22.92 25.33 -13.25
CA GLY A 233 22.40 26.69 -13.18
C GLY A 233 21.82 27.26 -14.48
N SER A 234 22.07 26.61 -15.62
CA SER A 234 21.72 27.15 -16.94
C SER A 234 20.32 26.81 -17.40
N SER A 235 19.70 25.78 -16.81
CA SER A 235 18.36 25.33 -17.20
C SER A 235 17.54 24.84 -16.03
N CYS A 236 16.23 25.02 -16.08
CA CYS A 236 15.26 24.42 -15.16
C CYS A 236 14.11 23.77 -15.95
N TRP A 237 13.27 23.00 -15.27
CA TRP A 237 12.09 22.40 -15.90
C TRP A 237 10.86 23.25 -15.61
N ILE A 238 10.19 23.68 -16.66
CA ILE A 238 8.99 24.53 -16.58
C ILE A 238 7.81 23.79 -17.19
N LYS A 239 6.71 23.67 -16.44
CA LYS A 239 5.51 22.92 -16.82
C LYS A 239 4.51 23.80 -17.55
N MET A 240 4.22 23.43 -18.80
CA MET A 240 3.29 24.16 -19.67
C MET A 240 2.50 23.18 -20.52
N SER A 241 1.27 23.51 -20.91
CA SER A 241 0.56 22.78 -21.98
C SER A 241 1.18 23.11 -23.34
N ASN A 242 1.31 24.40 -23.62
CA ASN A 242 1.96 24.95 -24.81
C ASN A 242 3.04 25.95 -24.37
N VAL A 243 4.19 25.93 -25.03
CA VAL A 243 5.28 26.87 -24.79
C VAL A 243 4.89 28.25 -25.33
N THR A 244 4.38 29.10 -24.44
CA THR A 244 3.83 30.44 -24.73
C THR A 244 4.13 31.38 -23.56
N ILE A 245 3.99 32.69 -23.75
CA ILE A 245 4.16 33.65 -22.66
C ILE A 245 3.11 33.47 -21.56
N GLU A 246 1.87 33.12 -21.94
CA GLU A 246 0.83 32.78 -20.97
C GLU A 246 1.18 31.51 -20.19
N GLY A 247 1.78 30.50 -20.83
CA GLY A 247 2.31 29.31 -20.16
C GLY A 247 3.38 29.64 -19.13
N LEU A 248 4.36 30.50 -19.48
CA LEU A 248 5.37 30.99 -18.52
C LEU A 248 4.73 31.79 -17.39
N ARG A 249 3.75 32.64 -17.70
CA ARG A 249 3.03 33.44 -16.70
C ARG A 249 2.35 32.53 -15.68
N GLN A 250 1.63 31.50 -16.12
CA GLN A 250 1.00 30.52 -15.25
C GLN A 250 2.04 29.74 -14.42
N ALA A 251 3.17 29.37 -15.03
CA ALA A 251 4.27 28.73 -14.30
C ALA A 251 4.86 29.61 -13.19
N PHE A 252 4.97 30.92 -13.42
CA PHE A 252 5.47 31.86 -12.41
C PHE A 252 4.41 32.26 -11.37
N LEU A 253 3.12 32.12 -11.70
CA LEU A 253 2.04 32.26 -10.72
C LEU A 253 2.01 31.10 -9.73
N ASP A 254 2.34 29.90 -10.20
CA ASP A 254 2.37 28.69 -9.37
C ASP A 254 3.71 27.92 -9.50
N PRO A 255 4.80 28.50 -8.97
CA PRO A 255 6.13 27.93 -9.13
C PRO A 255 6.26 26.58 -8.41
N VAL A 256 5.53 26.37 -7.31
CA VAL A 256 5.57 25.12 -6.54
C VAL A 256 5.05 23.96 -7.37
N SER A 257 4.02 24.15 -8.20
CA SER A 257 3.54 23.07 -9.06
C SER A 257 4.32 22.97 -10.38
N ARG A 258 4.73 24.11 -10.95
CA ARG A 258 5.15 24.20 -12.35
C ARG A 258 6.64 24.41 -12.60
N ILE A 259 7.45 24.69 -11.59
CA ILE A 259 8.90 24.87 -11.75
C ILE A 259 9.63 23.80 -10.95
N ARG A 260 10.64 23.19 -11.58
CA ARG A 260 11.62 22.36 -10.90
C ARG A 260 13.01 22.88 -11.22
N LEU A 261 13.75 23.22 -10.18
CA LEU A 261 15.15 23.62 -10.27
C LEU A 261 16.02 22.39 -10.52
N ALA A 262 17.23 22.58 -11.03
CA ALA A 262 18.16 21.48 -11.29
C ALA A 262 18.61 20.74 -10.02
N THR A 263 18.45 21.35 -8.85
CA THR A 263 18.73 20.76 -7.54
C THR A 263 17.55 19.98 -6.95
N ASP A 264 16.35 20.07 -7.55
CA ASP A 264 15.17 19.37 -7.04
C ASP A 264 15.24 17.86 -7.32
N PRO A 265 14.70 17.01 -6.42
CA PRO A 265 14.72 15.57 -6.61
C PRO A 265 13.87 15.15 -7.82
N THR A 266 14.35 14.15 -8.55
CA THR A 266 13.58 13.52 -9.64
C THR A 266 12.46 12.68 -9.03
N PRO A 267 11.20 12.81 -9.51
CA PRO A 267 10.11 11.97 -9.01
C PRO A 267 10.30 10.50 -9.36
N ASP A 268 9.85 9.62 -8.46
CA ASP A 268 9.82 8.17 -8.69
C ASP A 268 8.78 7.79 -9.76
N GLU A 269 9.00 6.69 -10.48
CA GLU A 269 8.03 6.17 -11.44
C GLU A 269 6.88 5.42 -10.74
N HIS A 270 5.65 5.66 -11.18
CA HIS A 270 4.43 5.03 -10.64
C HIS A 270 3.52 4.52 -11.75
N ALA A 271 2.72 3.49 -11.45
CA ALA A 271 1.79 2.94 -12.42
C ALA A 271 0.71 3.98 -12.78
N LYS A 272 0.34 4.04 -14.06
CA LYS A 272 -0.52 5.10 -14.59
C LYS A 272 -1.42 4.65 -15.73
N PHE A 273 -2.60 5.26 -15.82
CA PHE A 273 -3.42 5.25 -17.01
C PHE A 273 -2.78 6.12 -18.08
N ILE A 274 -2.70 5.62 -19.30
CA ILE A 274 -2.18 6.35 -20.45
C ILE A 274 -3.34 6.85 -21.30
N ALA A 275 -4.25 5.97 -21.71
CA ALA A 275 -5.36 6.37 -22.56
C ALA A 275 -6.57 5.47 -22.35
N VAL A 276 -7.76 6.00 -22.64
CA VAL A 276 -9.00 5.24 -22.62
C VAL A 276 -9.87 5.60 -23.83
N THR A 277 -10.55 4.60 -24.39
CA THR A 277 -11.48 4.77 -25.52
C THR A 277 -12.72 3.92 -25.33
N TRP A 278 -13.84 4.38 -25.89
CA TRP A 278 -15.12 3.68 -25.88
C TRP A 278 -15.62 3.44 -27.30
N GLN A 279 -16.20 2.26 -27.53
CA GLN A 279 -16.87 1.88 -28.76
C GLN A 279 -18.28 1.39 -28.38
N GLY A 280 -19.30 2.17 -28.72
CA GLY A 280 -20.69 1.98 -28.30
C GLY A 280 -21.08 2.77 -27.05
N GLY A 281 -22.40 2.81 -26.78
CA GLY A 281 -22.98 3.46 -25.60
C GLY A 281 -22.95 4.99 -25.64
N PHE A 282 -23.18 5.61 -24.49
CA PHE A 282 -23.19 7.08 -24.34
C PHE A 282 -21.85 7.77 -24.67
N LEU A 283 -20.74 7.05 -24.53
CA LEU A 283 -19.38 7.54 -24.76
C LEU A 283 -18.81 7.10 -26.13
N ASP A 284 -19.65 6.67 -27.08
CA ASP A 284 -19.16 6.15 -28.36
C ASP A 284 -18.22 7.12 -29.09
N GLY A 285 -17.04 6.65 -29.48
CA GLY A 285 -16.01 7.44 -30.16
C GLY A 285 -15.25 8.42 -29.25
N VAL A 286 -15.60 8.52 -27.98
CA VAL A 286 -14.87 9.35 -27.00
C VAL A 286 -13.52 8.70 -26.68
N ALA A 287 -12.50 9.54 -26.49
CA ALA A 287 -11.15 9.13 -26.16
C ALA A 287 -10.48 10.16 -25.24
N ILE A 288 -9.66 9.70 -24.30
CA ILE A 288 -8.87 10.56 -23.39
C ILE A 288 -7.42 10.05 -23.38
N HIS A 289 -6.47 10.99 -23.43
CA HIS A 289 -5.05 10.76 -23.13
C HIS A 289 -4.77 11.37 -21.77
N PHE A 290 -4.52 10.55 -20.77
CA PHE A 290 -4.29 11.00 -19.40
C PHE A 290 -2.87 11.56 -19.23
N ASN A 291 -2.76 12.58 -18.38
CA ASN A 291 -1.50 13.03 -17.80
C ASN A 291 -1.08 12.12 -16.64
N GLU A 292 0.21 12.01 -16.37
CA GLU A 292 0.73 11.17 -15.27
C GLU A 292 0.51 11.73 -13.86
N ASN A 293 0.18 13.03 -13.75
CA ASN A 293 -0.07 13.73 -12.49
C ASN A 293 -1.59 13.89 -12.25
N LEU A 294 -2.12 15.12 -12.20
CA LEU A 294 -3.53 15.40 -11.90
C LEU A 294 -4.37 15.58 -13.17
N ASN A 295 -5.39 14.74 -13.30
CA ASN A 295 -6.41 14.79 -14.35
C ASN A 295 -7.75 15.14 -13.72
N VAL A 296 -8.46 16.12 -14.28
CA VAL A 296 -9.75 16.59 -13.76
C VAL A 296 -10.79 16.63 -14.87
N LEU A 297 -11.87 15.87 -14.69
CA LEU A 297 -13.05 15.85 -15.56
C LEU A 297 -14.05 16.89 -15.06
N ILE A 298 -14.40 17.84 -15.92
CA ILE A 298 -15.37 18.90 -15.64
C ILE A 298 -16.51 18.86 -16.66
N GLY A 299 -17.65 19.45 -16.30
CA GLY A 299 -18.81 19.55 -17.18
C GLY A 299 -20.11 19.68 -16.39
N GLY A 300 -21.19 20.06 -17.07
CA GLY A 300 -22.52 20.15 -16.47
C GLY A 300 -23.05 18.82 -15.91
N ARG A 301 -24.25 18.85 -15.33
CA ARG A 301 -24.94 17.62 -14.92
C ARG A 301 -25.30 16.79 -16.15
N GLY A 302 -25.13 15.45 -16.07
CA GLY A 302 -25.47 14.54 -17.17
C GLY A 302 -24.46 14.48 -18.32
N THR A 303 -23.30 15.14 -18.23
CA THR A 303 -22.30 15.16 -19.33
C THR A 303 -21.41 13.91 -19.41
N GLY A 304 -21.56 12.95 -18.48
CA GLY A 304 -20.83 11.67 -18.52
C GLY A 304 -19.60 11.57 -17.59
N LYS A 305 -19.39 12.52 -16.67
CA LYS A 305 -18.29 12.48 -15.68
C LYS A 305 -18.23 11.14 -14.92
N SER A 306 -19.30 10.81 -14.19
CA SER A 306 -19.43 9.55 -13.45
C SER A 306 -19.37 8.33 -14.37
N THR A 307 -19.89 8.45 -15.61
CA THR A 307 -19.84 7.38 -16.61
C THR A 307 -18.39 7.02 -16.98
N ILE A 308 -17.49 8.00 -17.08
CA ILE A 308 -16.07 7.75 -17.35
C ILE A 308 -15.41 7.06 -16.15
N ILE A 309 -15.66 7.53 -14.93
CA ILE A 309 -15.10 6.94 -13.70
C ILE A 309 -15.54 5.49 -13.56
N GLU A 310 -16.84 5.22 -13.68
CA GLU A 310 -17.39 3.86 -13.57
C GLU A 310 -17.02 2.96 -14.75
N SER A 311 -16.70 3.52 -15.92
CA SER A 311 -16.12 2.78 -17.04
C SER A 311 -14.71 2.27 -16.71
N ILE A 312 -13.87 3.13 -16.11
CA ILE A 312 -12.51 2.75 -15.67
C ILE A 312 -12.61 1.68 -14.58
N ARG A 313 -13.54 1.82 -13.63
CA ARG A 313 -13.83 0.79 -12.64
C ARG A 313 -14.19 -0.54 -13.29
N TYR A 314 -15.13 -0.50 -14.23
CA TYR A 314 -15.66 -1.69 -14.87
C TYR A 314 -14.59 -2.44 -15.68
N VAL A 315 -13.78 -1.73 -16.48
CA VAL A 315 -12.74 -2.37 -17.30
C VAL A 315 -11.63 -3.00 -16.44
N LEU A 316 -11.34 -2.42 -15.28
CA LEU A 316 -10.37 -2.96 -14.31
C LEU A 316 -10.95 -4.08 -13.43
N GLY A 317 -12.26 -4.32 -13.46
CA GLY A 317 -12.90 -5.35 -12.65
C GLY A 317 -12.87 -5.06 -11.15
N VAL A 318 -12.95 -3.78 -10.77
CA VAL A 318 -12.96 -3.34 -9.36
C VAL A 318 -14.41 -3.25 -8.88
N ASP A 319 -14.73 -3.85 -7.73
CA ASP A 319 -16.08 -3.77 -7.16
C ASP A 319 -16.27 -2.48 -6.34
N PRO A 320 -17.45 -1.83 -6.40
CA PRO A 320 -17.79 -0.72 -5.52
C PRO A 320 -17.96 -1.15 -4.06
N LEU A 321 -17.59 -0.27 -3.13
CA LEU A 321 -17.54 -0.53 -1.69
C LEU A 321 -18.78 -0.02 -0.95
N GLY A 322 -19.95 -0.55 -1.28
CA GLY A 322 -21.16 -0.07 -0.63
C GLY A 322 -22.42 -0.45 -1.37
N GLU A 323 -23.55 -0.57 -0.67
CA GLU A 323 -24.80 -0.98 -1.31
C GLU A 323 -25.32 0.08 -2.29
N GLU A 324 -25.19 1.35 -1.94
CA GLU A 324 -25.62 2.47 -2.80
C GLU A 324 -24.67 2.61 -3.99
N ALA A 325 -23.36 2.56 -3.75
CA ALA A 325 -22.34 2.57 -4.81
C ALA A 325 -22.53 1.40 -5.80
N ILE A 326 -22.82 0.19 -5.31
CA ILE A 326 -23.10 -0.98 -6.16
C ILE A 326 -24.34 -0.75 -7.03
N LYS A 327 -25.42 -0.18 -6.47
CA LYS A 327 -26.64 0.13 -7.24
C LYS A 327 -26.37 1.17 -8.31
N CYS A 328 -25.66 2.25 -7.97
CA CYS A 328 -25.29 3.32 -8.90
C CYS A 328 -24.42 2.79 -10.05
N HIS A 329 -23.33 2.07 -9.73
CA HIS A 329 -22.45 1.44 -10.70
C HIS A 329 -23.24 0.56 -11.67
N ASN A 330 -24.02 -0.40 -11.15
CA ASN A 330 -24.81 -1.31 -11.99
C ASN A 330 -25.84 -0.57 -12.86
N GLY A 331 -26.43 0.51 -12.34
CA GLY A 331 -27.31 1.40 -13.10
C GLY A 331 -26.60 2.00 -14.31
N ILE A 332 -25.42 2.61 -14.11
CA ILE A 332 -24.62 3.21 -15.19
C ILE A 332 -24.22 2.17 -16.24
N ILE A 333 -23.72 1.00 -15.83
CA ILE A 333 -23.30 -0.05 -16.77
C ILE A 333 -24.49 -0.53 -17.62
N ARG A 334 -25.66 -0.77 -17.00
CA ARG A 334 -26.83 -1.33 -17.69
C ARG A 334 -27.57 -0.31 -18.55
N GLN A 335 -27.75 0.91 -18.06
CA GLN A 335 -28.65 1.90 -18.67
C GLN A 335 -27.91 2.89 -19.58
N VAL A 336 -26.69 3.28 -19.23
CA VAL A 336 -25.90 4.33 -19.92
C VAL A 336 -24.89 3.72 -20.88
N LEU A 337 -24.05 2.79 -20.41
CA LEU A 337 -23.07 2.12 -21.29
C LEU A 337 -23.75 1.07 -22.16
N ARG A 338 -24.68 0.27 -21.61
CA ARG A 338 -25.44 -0.78 -22.30
C ARG A 338 -24.57 -1.94 -22.82
N SER A 339 -25.22 -3.06 -23.15
CA SER A 339 -24.53 -4.25 -23.68
C SER A 339 -23.96 -3.99 -25.08
N GLY A 340 -22.81 -4.58 -25.37
CA GLY A 340 -22.09 -4.39 -26.63
C GLY A 340 -21.04 -3.27 -26.59
N THR A 341 -21.09 -2.38 -25.60
CA THR A 341 -20.09 -1.32 -25.43
C THR A 341 -18.75 -1.91 -25.01
N LYS A 342 -17.71 -1.57 -25.76
CA LYS A 342 -16.32 -1.96 -25.51
C LYS A 342 -15.54 -0.79 -24.95
N ILE A 343 -14.91 -1.02 -23.80
CA ILE A 343 -14.00 -0.10 -23.13
C ILE A 343 -12.59 -0.63 -23.32
N SER A 344 -11.66 0.23 -23.77
CA SER A 344 -10.25 -0.11 -23.92
C SER A 344 -9.40 0.88 -23.14
N LEU A 345 -8.64 0.40 -22.16
CA LEU A 345 -7.81 1.19 -21.25
C LEU A 345 -6.35 0.76 -21.41
N LEU A 346 -5.49 1.69 -21.79
CA LEU A 346 -4.04 1.50 -21.84
C LEU A 346 -3.43 1.92 -20.51
N VAL A 347 -2.69 1.02 -19.88
CA VAL A 347 -2.01 1.25 -18.60
C VAL A 347 -0.52 0.99 -18.73
N ARG A 348 0.28 1.73 -17.96
CA ARG A 348 1.72 1.50 -17.81
C ARG A 348 2.02 1.01 -16.41
N SER A 349 2.72 -0.11 -16.32
CA SER A 349 3.24 -0.67 -15.07
C SER A 349 4.76 -0.62 -15.06
N TYR A 350 5.36 -0.44 -13.89
CA TYR A 350 6.80 -0.26 -13.69
C TYR A 350 7.45 -1.40 -12.88
N HIS A 351 6.67 -2.40 -12.47
CA HIS A 351 7.17 -3.56 -11.73
C HIS A 351 6.81 -4.86 -12.48
N PRO A 352 7.79 -5.76 -12.75
CA PRO A 352 9.22 -5.65 -12.44
C PRO A 352 10.00 -4.73 -13.39
N ASN A 353 9.45 -4.39 -14.55
CA ASN A 353 10.04 -3.48 -15.54
C ASN A 353 8.92 -2.64 -16.18
N GLN A 354 9.26 -1.50 -16.78
CA GLN A 354 8.33 -0.67 -17.54
C GLN A 354 7.70 -1.47 -18.70
N ARG A 355 6.38 -1.61 -18.71
CA ARG A 355 5.59 -2.20 -19.80
C ARG A 355 4.22 -1.56 -19.93
N ASP A 356 3.75 -1.45 -21.17
CA ASP A 356 2.39 -1.01 -21.49
C ASP A 356 1.48 -2.24 -21.71
N TYR A 357 0.26 -2.17 -21.15
CA TYR A 357 -0.74 -3.21 -21.27
C TYR A 357 -2.07 -2.61 -21.70
N LEU A 358 -2.75 -3.26 -22.64
CA LEU A 358 -4.09 -2.88 -23.07
C LEU A 358 -5.13 -3.77 -22.41
N ILE A 359 -5.96 -3.19 -21.55
CA ILE A 359 -7.06 -3.88 -20.87
C ILE A 359 -8.36 -3.55 -21.60
N GLU A 360 -9.03 -4.56 -22.11
CA GLU A 360 -10.28 -4.40 -22.87
C GLU A 360 -11.42 -5.16 -22.20
N ARG A 361 -12.60 -4.54 -22.12
CA ARG A 361 -13.80 -5.22 -21.63
C ARG A 361 -15.01 -4.79 -22.44
N THR A 362 -15.74 -5.77 -22.98
CA THR A 362 -17.00 -5.54 -23.70
C THR A 362 -18.16 -5.99 -22.81
N ILE A 363 -19.15 -5.15 -22.55
CA ILE A 363 -20.25 -5.51 -21.63
C ILE A 363 -21.13 -6.62 -22.25
N PRO A 364 -21.39 -7.76 -21.57
CA PRO A 364 -21.09 -8.10 -20.17
C PRO A 364 -19.90 -9.07 -19.96
N ASN A 365 -19.03 -9.23 -20.95
CA ASN A 365 -17.91 -10.17 -20.97
C ASN A 365 -16.84 -9.86 -19.88
N PRO A 366 -16.01 -10.85 -19.50
CA PRO A 366 -14.85 -10.63 -18.65
C PRO A 366 -13.80 -9.72 -19.32
N PRO A 367 -12.94 -9.03 -18.54
CA PRO A 367 -11.84 -8.24 -19.07
C PRO A 367 -10.77 -9.13 -19.71
N VAL A 368 -10.09 -8.59 -20.72
CA VAL A 368 -9.01 -9.22 -21.47
C VAL A 368 -7.79 -8.31 -21.41
N VAL A 369 -6.64 -8.86 -21.00
CA VAL A 369 -5.36 -8.14 -20.96
C VAL A 369 -4.53 -8.50 -22.18
N ARG A 370 -3.95 -7.50 -22.84
CA ARG A 370 -3.05 -7.66 -23.98
C ARG A 370 -1.70 -7.01 -23.75
N ASP A 371 -0.66 -7.59 -24.33
CA ASP A 371 0.68 -7.00 -24.40
C ASP A 371 0.79 -5.90 -25.49
N GLU A 372 1.97 -5.29 -25.60
CA GLU A 372 2.26 -4.23 -26.58
C GLU A 372 2.14 -4.68 -28.05
N ILE A 373 2.26 -5.98 -28.31
CA ILE A 373 2.19 -6.59 -29.64
C ILE A 373 0.73 -7.00 -29.98
N GLY A 374 -0.16 -7.00 -28.98
CA GLY A 374 -1.58 -7.28 -29.09
C GLY A 374 -1.98 -8.71 -28.73
N ASN A 375 -1.06 -9.54 -28.23
CA ASN A 375 -1.34 -10.90 -27.79
C ASN A 375 -2.15 -10.89 -26.50
N VAL A 376 -3.13 -11.79 -26.38
CA VAL A 376 -3.89 -11.97 -25.15
C VAL A 376 -3.04 -12.71 -24.13
N LEU A 377 -2.90 -12.13 -22.94
CA LEU A 377 -2.17 -12.71 -21.82
C LEU A 377 -3.15 -13.44 -20.87
N ASN A 378 -2.68 -14.50 -20.23
CA ASN A 378 -3.42 -15.15 -19.13
C ASN A 378 -3.21 -14.39 -17.81
N LEU A 379 -3.54 -13.10 -17.83
CA LEU A 379 -3.42 -12.17 -16.71
C LEU A 379 -4.77 -11.48 -16.50
N THR A 380 -5.07 -11.15 -15.25
CA THR A 380 -6.19 -10.29 -14.87
C THR A 380 -5.73 -8.83 -14.81
N PRO A 381 -6.66 -7.85 -14.87
CA PRO A 381 -6.32 -6.45 -14.65
C PRO A 381 -5.55 -6.20 -13.34
N ALA A 382 -5.88 -6.94 -12.27
CA ALA A 382 -5.25 -6.83 -10.96
C ALA A 382 -3.78 -7.31 -10.95
N ASP A 383 -3.40 -8.21 -11.87
CA ASP A 383 -2.01 -8.67 -12.00
C ASP A 383 -1.10 -7.61 -12.64
N VAL A 384 -1.68 -6.77 -13.51
CA VAL A 384 -0.95 -5.73 -14.23
C VAL A 384 -0.89 -4.42 -13.44
N LEU A 385 -2.03 -4.04 -12.87
CA LEU A 385 -2.19 -2.85 -12.06
C LEU A 385 -2.71 -3.29 -10.69
N PRO A 386 -1.82 -3.58 -9.73
CA PRO A 386 -2.25 -4.01 -8.42
C PRO A 386 -2.90 -2.85 -7.65
N ARG A 387 -4.09 -3.10 -7.10
CA ARG A 387 -4.82 -2.19 -6.18
C ARG A 387 -5.14 -0.78 -6.75
N PRO A 388 -5.75 -0.64 -7.94
CA PRO A 388 -6.30 0.63 -8.38
C PRO A 388 -7.37 1.09 -7.38
N GLU A 389 -7.28 2.34 -6.93
CA GLU A 389 -8.22 2.90 -5.97
C GLU A 389 -9.24 3.76 -6.73
N ILE A 390 -10.49 3.30 -6.75
CA ILE A 390 -11.56 3.97 -7.49
C ILE A 390 -12.76 4.13 -6.56
N PHE A 391 -13.17 5.39 -6.37
CA PHE A 391 -14.28 5.77 -5.52
C PHE A 391 -15.29 6.57 -6.34
N GLY A 392 -16.51 6.05 -6.44
CA GLY A 392 -17.63 6.70 -7.10
C GLY A 392 -18.29 7.72 -6.18
N GLN A 393 -19.33 8.38 -6.70
CA GLN A 393 -20.08 9.38 -5.97
C GLN A 393 -20.65 8.80 -4.65
N HIS A 394 -20.47 9.51 -3.53
CA HIS A 394 -20.88 9.12 -2.16
C HIS A 394 -20.24 7.84 -1.60
N GLU A 395 -19.29 7.22 -2.29
CA GLU A 395 -18.68 5.97 -1.82
C GLU A 395 -17.77 6.22 -0.61
N ILE A 396 -17.04 7.34 -0.60
CA ILE A 396 -16.14 7.71 0.51
C ILE A 396 -16.93 7.91 1.80
N SER A 397 -18.08 8.59 1.75
CA SER A 397 -18.94 8.75 2.92
C SER A 397 -19.53 7.42 3.39
N GLU A 398 -19.84 6.49 2.49
CA GLU A 398 -20.29 5.14 2.85
C GLU A 398 -19.22 4.31 3.58
N LEU A 399 -17.94 4.46 3.21
CA LEU A 399 -16.81 3.79 3.89
C LEU A 399 -16.74 4.16 5.38
N THR A 400 -17.07 5.41 5.72
CA THR A 400 -17.01 5.90 7.12
C THR A 400 -18.03 5.22 8.04
N LYS A 401 -19.05 4.54 7.48
CA LYS A 401 -20.07 3.82 8.23
C LYS A 401 -19.60 2.43 8.71
N SER A 402 -18.47 1.91 8.23
CA SER A 402 -17.96 0.58 8.58
C SER A 402 -16.53 0.64 9.11
N ARG A 403 -16.36 0.31 10.40
CA ARG A 403 -15.03 0.20 11.04
C ARG A 403 -14.12 -0.79 10.32
N GLU A 404 -14.66 -1.92 9.86
CA GLU A 404 -13.91 -2.95 9.12
C GLU A 404 -13.36 -2.41 7.79
N LYS A 405 -14.18 -1.67 7.04
CA LYS A 405 -13.74 -1.05 5.77
C LYS A 405 -12.67 0.03 6.00
N LEU A 406 -12.77 0.78 7.10
CA LEU A 406 -11.76 1.77 7.48
C LEU A 406 -10.42 1.14 7.87
N THR A 407 -10.42 0.00 8.58
CA THR A 407 -9.20 -0.74 8.91
C THR A 407 -8.48 -1.22 7.64
N ARG A 408 -9.22 -1.66 6.61
CA ARG A 408 -8.64 -2.01 5.30
C ARG A 408 -7.93 -0.86 4.60
N LEU A 409 -8.26 0.40 4.91
CA LEU A 409 -7.52 1.56 4.37
C LEU A 409 -6.12 1.68 4.97
N LEU A 410 -5.88 1.15 6.17
CA LEU A 410 -4.55 1.13 6.76
C LEU A 410 -3.69 -0.02 6.25
N ASP A 411 -4.31 -1.14 5.83
CA ASP A 411 -3.61 -2.30 5.26
C ASP A 411 -2.73 -1.95 4.06
N ARG A 412 -3.05 -0.87 3.32
CA ARG A 412 -2.23 -0.42 2.19
C ARG A 412 -0.87 0.15 2.60
N PHE A 413 -0.74 0.62 3.83
CA PHE A 413 0.52 1.12 4.38
C PHE A 413 1.31 0.03 5.10
N VAL A 414 0.70 -1.14 5.29
CA VAL A 414 1.35 -2.32 5.85
C VAL A 414 2.14 -3.00 4.74
N GLU A 415 3.43 -3.24 4.98
CA GLU A 415 4.30 -3.99 4.08
C GLU A 415 3.70 -5.40 3.85
N HIS A 416 3.41 -5.74 2.59
CA HIS A 416 2.77 -7.00 2.26
C HIS A 416 3.77 -8.15 2.40
N ASP A 417 3.45 -9.10 3.26
CA ASP A 417 4.28 -10.27 3.52
C ASP A 417 3.41 -11.51 3.54
N THR A 418 3.68 -12.40 2.59
CA THR A 418 2.91 -13.63 2.42
C THR A 418 3.25 -14.70 3.45
N ASP A 419 4.30 -14.51 4.26
CA ASP A 419 4.82 -15.52 5.16
C ASP A 419 4.16 -15.46 6.54
N ILE A 420 3.77 -14.29 7.04
CA ILE A 420 3.06 -14.17 8.34
C ILE A 420 1.74 -14.96 8.35
N PRO A 421 0.83 -14.80 7.36
CA PRO A 421 -0.42 -15.57 7.35
C PRO A 421 -0.17 -17.08 7.30
N LYS A 422 0.84 -17.52 6.53
CA LYS A 422 1.24 -18.93 6.45
C LYS A 422 1.76 -19.43 7.79
N ARG A 423 2.67 -18.69 8.44
CA ARG A 423 3.20 -19.00 9.79
C ARG A 423 2.08 -19.09 10.82
N LYS A 424 1.17 -18.11 10.85
CA LYS A 424 -0.02 -18.13 11.73
C LYS A 424 -0.85 -19.39 11.55
N SER A 425 -1.18 -19.74 10.29
CA SER A 425 -1.97 -20.94 9.99
C SER A 425 -1.27 -22.23 10.42
N SER A 426 0.06 -22.29 10.27
CA SER A 426 0.89 -23.43 10.70
C SER A 426 0.90 -23.57 12.22
N VAL A 427 1.22 -22.51 12.96
CA VAL A 427 1.29 -22.51 14.42
C VAL A 427 -0.07 -22.83 15.04
N ARG A 428 -1.15 -22.24 14.52
CA ARG A 428 -2.52 -22.54 14.96
C ARG A 428 -2.86 -24.02 14.81
N ARG A 429 -2.52 -24.63 13.67
CA ARG A 429 -2.74 -26.08 13.44
C ARG A 429 -1.90 -26.94 14.39
N GLN A 430 -0.70 -26.51 14.75
CA GLN A 430 0.16 -27.20 15.71
C GLN A 430 -0.39 -27.10 17.14
N LEU A 431 -0.89 -25.92 17.54
CA LEU A 431 -1.57 -25.72 18.84
C LEU A 431 -2.82 -26.59 18.97
N GLU A 432 -3.65 -26.67 17.92
CA GLU A 432 -4.83 -27.55 17.91
C GLU A 432 -4.46 -29.03 18.07
N ARG A 433 -3.38 -29.48 17.42
CA ARG A 433 -2.85 -30.85 17.59
C ARG A 433 -2.31 -31.09 18.99
N SER A 434 -1.56 -30.12 19.53
CA SER A 434 -1.02 -30.17 20.89
C SER A 434 -2.13 -30.26 21.94
N ARG A 435 -3.21 -29.47 21.77
CA ARG A 435 -4.41 -29.53 22.63
C ARG A 435 -5.03 -30.93 22.67
N ARG A 436 -5.25 -31.56 21.52
CA ARG A 436 -5.81 -32.92 21.45
C ARG A 436 -4.92 -33.95 22.16
N ARG A 437 -3.62 -33.94 21.88
CA ARG A 437 -2.65 -34.88 22.51
C ARG A 437 -2.61 -34.72 24.03
N LEU A 438 -2.63 -33.49 24.55
CA LEU A 438 -2.62 -33.24 25.98
C LEU A 438 -3.90 -33.71 26.67
N LEU A 439 -5.07 -33.49 26.06
CA LEU A 439 -6.34 -33.94 26.60
C LEU A 439 -6.43 -35.46 26.61
N GLU A 440 -6.05 -36.13 25.52
CA GLU A 440 -5.99 -37.60 25.43
C GLU A 440 -5.07 -38.20 26.50
N ALA A 441 -3.85 -37.65 26.66
CA ALA A 441 -2.90 -38.10 27.68
C ALA A 441 -3.39 -37.83 29.12
N GLN A 442 -4.10 -36.72 29.35
CA GLN A 442 -4.71 -36.41 30.66
C GLN A 442 -5.85 -37.37 31.00
N GLU A 443 -6.73 -37.67 30.04
CA GLU A 443 -7.81 -38.65 30.22
C GLU A 443 -7.26 -40.05 30.50
N GLU A 444 -6.22 -40.49 29.75
CA GLU A 444 -5.56 -41.78 29.99
C GLU A 444 -4.93 -41.82 31.40
N LEU A 445 -4.29 -40.74 31.84
CA LEU A 445 -3.68 -40.64 33.17
C LEU A 445 -4.73 -40.78 34.27
N VAL A 446 -5.86 -40.06 34.19
CA VAL A 446 -6.95 -40.16 35.18
C VAL A 446 -7.49 -41.58 35.25
N GLN A 447 -7.74 -42.23 34.10
CA GLN A 447 -8.23 -43.62 34.05
C GLN A 447 -7.25 -44.61 34.68
N ILE A 448 -5.94 -44.41 34.48
CA ILE A 448 -4.91 -45.26 35.08
C ILE A 448 -4.80 -45.01 36.59
N GLU A 449 -4.84 -43.76 37.04
CA GLU A 449 -4.80 -43.40 38.47
C GLU A 449 -6.02 -43.95 39.22
N GLU A 450 -7.24 -43.86 38.66
CA GLU A 450 -8.44 -44.48 39.23
C GLU A 450 -8.30 -45.99 39.41
N ARG A 451 -7.74 -46.69 38.42
CA ARG A 451 -7.47 -48.14 38.53
C ARG A 451 -6.42 -48.45 39.60
N LEU A 452 -5.35 -47.65 39.67
CA LEU A 452 -4.28 -47.81 40.65
C LEU A 452 -4.72 -47.45 42.09
N ASN A 453 -5.72 -46.59 42.28
CA ASN A 453 -6.27 -46.26 43.60
C ASN A 453 -6.90 -47.46 44.32
N SER A 454 -7.32 -48.50 43.59
CA SER A 454 -7.80 -49.76 44.17
C SER A 454 -6.67 -50.65 44.72
N LEU A 455 -5.42 -50.41 44.29
CA LEU A 455 -4.28 -51.28 44.57
C LEU A 455 -3.92 -51.39 46.06
N PRO A 456 -3.87 -50.32 46.87
CA PRO A 456 -3.51 -50.42 48.29
C PRO A 456 -4.51 -51.26 49.11
N ALA A 457 -5.80 -51.16 48.80
CA ALA A 457 -6.84 -51.96 49.45
C ALA A 457 -6.72 -53.45 49.07
N LEU A 458 -6.42 -53.74 47.81
CA LEU A 458 -6.15 -55.10 47.33
C LEU A 458 -4.85 -55.67 47.95
N GLU A 459 -3.77 -54.89 48.01
CA GLU A 459 -2.50 -55.31 48.64
C GLU A 459 -2.67 -55.60 50.15
N GLU A 460 -3.45 -54.79 50.88
CA GLU A 460 -3.74 -55.02 52.30
C GLU A 460 -4.64 -56.24 52.52
N THR A 461 -5.62 -56.45 51.65
CA THR A 461 -6.47 -57.66 51.67
C THR A 461 -5.64 -58.91 51.39
N LEU A 462 -4.69 -58.83 50.45
CA LEU A 462 -3.73 -59.90 50.16
C LEU A 462 -2.88 -60.21 51.39
N ARG A 463 -2.35 -59.19 52.08
CA ARG A 463 -1.57 -59.38 53.32
C ARG A 463 -2.33 -60.10 54.41
N ARG A 464 -3.64 -59.82 54.57
CA ARG A 464 -4.49 -60.53 55.55
C ARG A 464 -4.61 -62.01 55.23
N PHE A 465 -4.76 -62.36 53.94
CA PHE A 465 -4.74 -63.75 53.50
C PHE A 465 -3.35 -64.41 53.66
N GLN A 466 -2.26 -63.66 53.43
CA GLN A 466 -0.89 -64.14 53.67
C GLN A 466 -0.66 -64.44 55.17
N ALA A 467 -1.11 -63.55 56.06
CA ALA A 467 -1.03 -63.74 57.51
C ALA A 467 -1.87 -64.93 58.02
N ALA A 468 -2.90 -65.34 57.28
CA ALA A 468 -3.71 -66.54 57.53
C ALA A 468 -3.03 -67.85 57.04
N GLY A 469 -1.80 -67.79 56.53
CA GLY A 469 -1.01 -68.99 56.15
C GLY A 469 -1.35 -69.60 54.78
N LEU A 470 -2.19 -68.93 53.98
CA LEU A 470 -2.58 -69.39 52.63
C LEU A 470 -1.43 -69.34 51.61
N GLU A 471 -0.43 -68.48 51.83
CA GLU A 471 0.70 -68.30 50.90
C GLU A 471 1.56 -69.57 50.78
N GLY A 472 1.67 -70.35 51.85
CA GLY A 472 2.36 -71.64 51.83
C GLY A 472 1.55 -72.75 51.15
N LYS A 473 0.22 -72.74 51.28
CA LYS A 473 -0.68 -73.79 50.74
C LYS A 473 -1.03 -73.60 49.26
N LEU A 474 -1.08 -72.36 48.77
CA LEU A 474 -1.44 -72.03 47.38
C LEU A 474 -0.27 -71.41 46.60
N ARG A 475 0.97 -71.69 47.02
CA ARG A 475 2.19 -71.12 46.43
C ARG A 475 2.34 -71.43 44.93
N GLU A 476 2.03 -72.65 44.53
CA GLU A 476 2.09 -73.08 43.14
C GLU A 476 1.03 -72.38 42.26
N GLN A 477 -0.22 -72.25 42.74
CA GLN A 477 -1.26 -71.48 42.02
C GLN A 477 -0.90 -70.00 41.93
N SER A 478 -0.28 -69.47 42.98
CA SER A 478 0.36 -68.17 42.95
C SER A 478 1.37 -68.06 41.80
N HIS A 479 2.35 -68.96 41.71
CA HIS A 479 3.33 -68.91 40.64
C HIS A 479 2.67 -68.97 39.25
N ILE A 480 1.64 -69.80 39.06
CA ILE A 480 0.86 -69.85 37.82
C ILE A 480 0.22 -68.48 37.47
N VAL A 481 -0.39 -67.77 38.42
CA VAL A 481 -0.97 -66.43 38.16
C VAL A 481 0.10 -65.41 37.76
N GLN A 482 1.29 -65.49 38.36
CA GLN A 482 2.41 -64.62 38.00
C GLN A 482 2.96 -64.95 36.61
N GLU A 483 3.14 -66.23 36.31
CA GLU A 483 3.56 -66.69 34.99
C GLU A 483 2.55 -66.31 33.89
N GLU A 484 1.25 -66.43 34.17
CA GLU A 484 0.17 -65.97 33.26
C GLU A 484 0.30 -64.47 32.97
N GLY A 485 0.57 -63.66 34.00
CA GLY A 485 0.83 -62.23 33.87
C GLY A 485 2.08 -61.91 33.03
N VAL A 486 3.17 -62.67 33.20
CA VAL A 486 4.41 -62.53 32.43
C VAL A 486 4.19 -62.86 30.96
N LEU A 487 3.47 -63.95 30.64
CA LEU A 487 3.17 -64.33 29.26
C LEU A 487 2.26 -63.32 28.58
N LYS A 488 1.18 -62.90 29.26
CA LYS A 488 0.27 -61.88 28.75
C LYS A 488 0.99 -60.55 28.50
N THR A 489 1.82 -60.10 29.45
CA THR A 489 2.61 -58.88 29.27
C THR A 489 3.58 -59.02 28.11
N SER A 490 4.22 -60.19 27.94
CA SER A 490 5.17 -60.45 26.86
C SER A 490 4.52 -60.40 25.47
N GLU A 491 3.29 -60.90 25.34
CA GLU A 491 2.47 -60.74 24.13
C GLU A 491 2.09 -59.27 23.89
N GLU A 492 1.61 -58.56 24.93
CA GLU A 492 1.24 -57.14 24.84
C GLU A 492 2.44 -56.23 24.49
N ARG A 493 3.67 -56.61 24.83
CA ARG A 493 4.89 -55.87 24.45
C ARG A 493 5.22 -55.95 22.96
N LEU A 494 4.60 -56.85 22.19
CA LEU A 494 4.75 -56.88 20.73
C LEU A 494 3.84 -55.86 20.03
N THR A 495 2.71 -55.47 20.63
CA THR A 495 1.72 -54.54 20.03
C THR A 495 2.33 -53.20 19.59
N PRO A 496 3.20 -52.51 20.38
CA PRO A 496 3.82 -51.27 19.93
C PRO A 496 4.69 -51.42 18.68
N PHE A 497 5.34 -52.59 18.50
CA PHE A 497 6.15 -52.86 17.31
C PHE A 497 5.27 -53.10 16.07
N GLU A 498 4.08 -53.66 16.25
CA GLU A 498 3.08 -53.81 15.18
C GLU A 498 2.48 -52.46 14.78
N GLU A 499 2.16 -51.61 15.75
CA GLU A 499 1.69 -50.25 15.50
C GLU A 499 2.75 -49.40 14.79
N LEU A 500 4.02 -49.49 15.22
CA LEU A 500 5.14 -48.83 14.54
C LEU A 500 5.31 -49.34 13.12
N LEU A 501 5.23 -50.65 12.89
CA LEU A 501 5.30 -51.22 11.55
C LEU A 501 4.14 -50.74 10.66
N ASN A 502 2.92 -50.64 11.21
CA ASN A 502 1.76 -50.14 10.48
C ASN A 502 1.88 -48.65 10.14
N GLN A 503 2.37 -47.82 11.07
CA GLN A 503 2.65 -46.41 10.82
C GLN A 503 3.76 -46.25 9.77
N PHE A 504 4.82 -47.04 9.87
CA PHE A 504 5.92 -47.06 8.93
C PHE A 504 5.47 -47.44 7.51
N ARG A 505 4.60 -48.46 7.39
CA ARG A 505 3.95 -48.83 6.12
C ARG A 505 3.03 -47.74 5.58
N GLY A 506 2.29 -47.03 6.44
CA GLY A 506 1.40 -45.94 6.04
C GLY A 506 2.13 -44.73 5.45
N ALA A 507 3.44 -44.58 5.71
CA ALA A 507 4.29 -43.54 5.13
C ALA A 507 4.94 -43.97 3.79
N LEU A 508 4.68 -45.18 3.31
CA LEU A 508 5.21 -45.74 2.07
C LEU A 508 4.09 -45.97 1.03
N PRO A 509 4.34 -45.76 -0.27
CA PRO A 509 5.59 -45.25 -0.85
C PRO A 509 5.75 -43.74 -0.61
N VAL A 510 7.00 -43.26 -0.68
CA VAL A 510 7.29 -41.82 -0.67
C VAL A 510 6.59 -41.16 -1.87
N ASP A 511 5.90 -40.03 -1.66
CA ASP A 511 5.27 -39.28 -2.76
C ASP A 511 6.34 -38.62 -3.65
N LEU A 512 6.41 -39.01 -4.91
CA LEU A 512 7.38 -38.52 -5.90
C LEU A 512 6.77 -37.56 -6.93
N ALA A 513 5.51 -37.11 -6.73
CA ALA A 513 4.81 -36.27 -7.72
C ALA A 513 5.57 -34.97 -8.06
N PHE A 514 6.26 -34.40 -7.07
CA PHE A 514 7.01 -33.13 -7.19
C PHE A 514 8.30 -33.23 -8.02
N ILE A 515 8.79 -34.44 -8.31
CA ILE A 515 9.98 -34.72 -9.13
C ILE A 515 9.66 -35.60 -10.35
N SER A 516 8.38 -35.70 -10.70
CA SER A 516 7.96 -36.34 -11.95
C SER A 516 8.55 -35.60 -13.17
N GLU A 517 8.70 -36.28 -14.31
CA GLU A 517 9.16 -35.63 -15.55
C GLU A 517 8.34 -34.37 -15.89
N LYS A 518 7.03 -34.41 -15.64
CA LYS A 518 6.13 -33.29 -15.87
C LYS A 518 6.35 -32.13 -14.89
N ALA A 519 6.75 -32.41 -13.65
CA ALA A 519 7.05 -31.38 -12.65
C ALA A 519 8.43 -30.74 -12.87
N LEU A 520 9.37 -31.47 -13.48
CA LEU A 520 10.72 -30.99 -13.78
C LEU A 520 10.84 -30.31 -15.15
N ASP A 521 9.78 -30.29 -15.95
CA ASP A 521 9.79 -29.69 -17.28
C ASP A 521 10.08 -28.19 -17.23
N GLY A 522 10.96 -27.71 -18.11
CA GLY A 522 11.38 -26.30 -18.18
C GLY A 522 12.39 -25.84 -17.12
N LEU A 523 12.81 -26.68 -16.16
CA LEU A 523 13.83 -26.32 -15.18
C LEU A 523 15.26 -26.48 -15.75
N PRO A 524 16.16 -25.50 -15.56
CA PRO A 524 17.54 -25.57 -16.09
C PRO A 524 18.38 -26.69 -15.43
N GLY A 525 18.01 -27.12 -14.23
CA GLY A 525 18.66 -28.21 -13.50
C GLY A 525 17.96 -29.56 -13.59
N ARG A 526 17.03 -29.77 -14.53
CA ARG A 526 16.18 -30.98 -14.60
C ARG A 526 16.99 -32.28 -14.58
N ASP A 527 18.12 -32.33 -15.27
CA ASP A 527 18.92 -33.55 -15.40
C ASP A 527 19.61 -33.89 -14.07
N ILE A 528 19.94 -32.89 -13.26
CA ILE A 528 20.49 -33.07 -11.90
C ILE A 528 19.38 -33.51 -10.93
N LEU A 529 18.20 -32.89 -11.03
CA LEU A 529 17.09 -33.18 -10.12
C LEU A 529 16.43 -34.54 -10.41
N ARG A 530 16.51 -35.03 -11.65
CA ARG A 530 16.01 -36.36 -12.03
C ARG A 530 16.71 -37.47 -11.24
N ASP A 531 17.98 -37.32 -10.91
CA ASP A 531 18.73 -38.32 -10.14
C ASP A 531 18.17 -38.50 -8.71
N ALA A 532 17.49 -37.47 -8.17
CA ALA A 532 16.80 -37.57 -6.89
C ALA A 532 15.62 -38.57 -6.94
N ASN A 533 15.00 -38.76 -8.10
CA ASN A 533 13.92 -39.72 -8.28
C ASN A 533 14.43 -41.15 -8.11
N ASP A 534 15.61 -41.47 -8.65
CA ASP A 534 16.21 -42.80 -8.50
C ASP A 534 16.66 -43.05 -7.06
N ILE A 535 17.24 -42.03 -6.40
CA ILE A 535 17.64 -42.09 -4.99
C ILE A 535 16.43 -42.35 -4.07
N LEU A 536 15.33 -41.62 -4.27
CA LEU A 536 14.13 -41.76 -3.43
C LEU A 536 13.33 -43.03 -3.73
N ASN A 537 13.34 -43.50 -4.99
CA ASN A 537 12.81 -44.83 -5.33
C ASN A 537 13.63 -45.94 -4.68
N GLN A 538 14.95 -45.81 -4.66
CA GLN A 538 15.82 -46.76 -4.01
C GLN A 538 15.60 -46.76 -2.49
N LEU A 539 15.47 -45.59 -1.88
CA LEU A 539 15.08 -45.46 -0.47
C LEU A 539 13.75 -46.16 -0.20
N THR A 540 12.73 -45.96 -1.04
CA THR A 540 11.42 -46.62 -0.89
C THR A 540 11.56 -48.15 -0.89
N LYS A 541 12.33 -48.71 -1.84
CA LYS A 541 12.62 -50.16 -1.89
C LYS A 541 13.36 -50.66 -0.65
N ASP A 542 14.36 -49.91 -0.18
CA ASP A 542 15.12 -50.28 1.01
C ASP A 542 14.25 -50.24 2.28
N MET A 543 13.37 -49.25 2.39
CA MET A 543 12.39 -49.15 3.48
C MET A 543 11.35 -50.28 3.43
N ASP A 544 10.85 -50.64 2.25
CA ASP A 544 9.94 -51.79 2.07
C ASP A 544 10.60 -53.11 2.49
N ARG A 545 11.88 -53.32 2.14
CA ARG A 545 12.64 -54.49 2.58
C ARG A 545 12.77 -54.53 4.11
N MET A 546 13.12 -53.41 4.74
CA MET A 546 13.20 -53.30 6.21
C MET A 546 11.86 -53.57 6.88
N ALA A 547 10.75 -53.07 6.31
CA ALA A 547 9.42 -53.34 6.81
C ALA A 547 9.08 -54.84 6.77
N ALA A 548 9.44 -55.54 5.68
CA ALA A 548 9.25 -56.98 5.55
C ALA A 548 10.11 -57.79 6.54
N GLU A 549 11.37 -57.41 6.74
CA GLU A 549 12.26 -58.04 7.72
C GLU A 549 11.78 -57.84 9.17
N MET A 550 11.26 -56.65 9.48
CA MET A 550 10.66 -56.35 10.78
C MET A 550 9.38 -57.17 11.01
N GLU A 551 8.51 -57.26 10.00
CA GLU A 551 7.30 -58.10 10.05
C GLU A 551 7.64 -59.57 10.30
N GLN A 552 8.64 -60.10 9.59
CA GLN A 552 9.10 -61.47 9.79
C GLN A 552 9.63 -61.70 11.21
N SER A 553 10.37 -60.73 11.76
CA SER A 553 10.93 -60.80 13.11
C SER A 553 9.83 -60.77 14.18
N ILE A 554 8.82 -59.90 14.02
CA ILE A 554 7.64 -59.84 14.90
C ILE A 554 6.87 -61.16 14.84
N ASN A 555 6.62 -61.69 13.64
CA ASN A 555 5.91 -62.96 13.46
C ASN A 555 6.67 -64.13 14.09
N LYS A 556 8.00 -64.19 13.94
CA LYS A 556 8.83 -65.21 14.58
C LYS A 556 8.73 -65.14 16.12
N ALA A 557 8.75 -63.93 16.68
CA ALA A 557 8.56 -63.72 18.12
C ALA A 557 7.16 -64.17 18.58
N LYS A 558 6.11 -63.85 17.81
CA LYS A 558 4.74 -64.33 18.07
C LYS A 558 4.65 -65.85 18.08
N THR A 559 5.22 -66.52 17.08
CA THR A 559 5.21 -67.98 17.01
C THR A 559 5.93 -68.60 18.20
N GLY A 560 7.13 -68.10 18.54
CA GLY A 560 7.89 -68.60 19.69
C GLY A 560 7.17 -68.38 21.03
N LEU A 561 6.52 -67.22 21.23
CA LEU A 561 5.69 -66.99 22.42
C LEU A 561 4.45 -67.89 22.45
N GLY A 562 3.83 -68.17 21.30
CA GLY A 562 2.70 -69.09 21.18
C GLY A 562 3.06 -70.54 21.54
N GLU A 563 4.25 -71.00 21.16
CA GLU A 563 4.76 -72.32 21.57
C GLU A 563 4.98 -72.41 23.08
N ILE A 564 5.63 -71.40 23.68
CA ILE A 564 5.83 -71.30 25.13
C ILE A 564 4.48 -71.28 25.86
N ARG A 565 3.50 -70.52 25.35
CA ARG A 565 2.15 -70.46 25.91
C ARG A 565 1.47 -71.83 25.89
N THR A 566 1.63 -72.59 24.81
CA THR A 566 1.06 -73.94 24.70
C THR A 566 1.63 -74.88 25.76
N GLN A 567 2.96 -74.89 25.91
CA GLN A 567 3.64 -75.69 26.96
C GLN A 567 3.24 -75.26 28.37
N TRP A 568 3.08 -73.95 28.58
CA TRP A 568 2.66 -73.41 29.85
C TRP A 568 1.20 -73.76 30.19
N GLU A 569 0.28 -73.76 29.23
CA GLU A 569 -1.13 -74.17 29.44
C GLU A 569 -1.23 -75.64 29.89
N GLU A 570 -0.38 -76.54 29.38
CA GLU A 570 -0.29 -77.93 29.86
C GLU A 570 0.15 -78.00 31.33
N ARG A 571 1.17 -77.22 31.72
CA ARG A 571 1.61 -77.13 33.12
C ARG A 571 0.53 -76.52 34.01
N LYS A 572 -0.11 -75.43 33.56
CA LYS A 572 -1.23 -74.79 34.26
C LYS A 572 -2.34 -75.79 34.54
N LYS A 573 -2.71 -76.61 33.54
CA LYS A 573 -3.72 -77.66 33.68
C LYS A 573 -3.33 -78.68 34.75
N ALA A 574 -2.10 -79.21 34.72
CA ALA A 574 -1.61 -80.17 35.70
C ALA A 574 -1.59 -79.60 37.14
N VAL A 575 -1.17 -78.34 37.30
CA VAL A 575 -1.16 -77.66 38.60
C VAL A 575 -2.59 -77.36 39.08
N MET A 576 -3.51 -76.97 38.19
CA MET A 576 -4.91 -76.73 38.53
C MET A 576 -5.62 -77.99 39.02
N GLU A 577 -5.40 -79.14 38.37
CA GLU A 577 -5.95 -80.44 38.77
C GLU A 577 -5.43 -80.88 40.16
N ALA A 578 -4.13 -80.71 40.42
CA ALA A 578 -3.53 -81.02 41.73
C ALA A 578 -4.02 -80.10 42.86
N SER A 579 -4.35 -78.85 42.53
CA SER A 579 -4.76 -77.83 43.50
C SER A 579 -6.27 -77.83 43.78
N GLU A 580 -7.07 -78.53 42.98
CA GLU A 580 -8.52 -78.66 43.18
C GLU A 580 -8.84 -79.39 44.49
N ALA A 581 -8.00 -80.35 44.87
CA ALA A 581 -8.07 -81.03 46.16
C ALA A 581 -7.80 -80.07 47.33
N ILE A 582 -6.82 -79.17 47.19
CA ILE A 582 -6.44 -78.16 48.20
C ILE A 582 -7.54 -77.11 48.36
N LEU A 583 -8.18 -76.68 47.26
CA LEU A 583 -9.30 -75.74 47.30
C LEU A 583 -10.55 -76.33 47.99
N ARG A 584 -10.84 -77.63 47.78
CA ARG A 584 -11.92 -78.34 48.49
C ARG A 584 -11.65 -78.47 50.00
N GLU A 585 -10.40 -78.69 50.39
CA GLU A 585 -9.99 -78.76 51.80
C GLU A 585 -10.05 -77.39 52.52
N LEU A 586 -9.70 -76.32 51.80
CA LEU A 586 -9.81 -74.94 52.29
C LEU A 586 -11.27 -74.46 52.44
N GLN A 587 -12.17 -74.89 51.55
CA GLN A 587 -13.62 -74.65 51.68
C GLN A 587 -14.21 -75.26 52.96
N ASN A 588 -13.79 -76.48 53.33
CA ASN A 588 -14.18 -77.12 54.60
C ASN A 588 -13.64 -76.37 55.83
N SER A 589 -12.59 -75.58 55.66
CA SER A 589 -11.94 -74.78 56.70
C SER A 589 -12.48 -73.34 56.80
N ASN A 590 -13.53 -73.01 56.02
CA ASN A 590 -14.14 -71.68 55.93
C ASN A 590 -13.19 -70.56 55.43
N ILE A 591 -12.19 -70.91 54.61
CA ILE A 591 -11.20 -69.99 54.03
C ILE A 591 -11.36 -69.95 52.50
N ASP A 592 -11.60 -68.75 51.93
CA ASP A 592 -11.85 -68.59 50.48
C ASP A 592 -10.55 -68.48 49.66
N GLY A 593 -10.04 -69.64 49.21
CA GLY A 593 -8.88 -69.71 48.33
C GLY A 593 -9.14 -69.20 46.90
N ALA A 594 -10.39 -69.14 46.44
CA ALA A 594 -10.72 -68.64 45.11
C ALA A 594 -10.67 -67.10 45.05
N GLU A 595 -11.07 -66.44 46.14
CA GLU A 595 -10.92 -65.00 46.33
C GLU A 595 -9.43 -64.58 46.31
N PHE A 596 -8.56 -65.32 47.02
CA PHE A 596 -7.11 -65.09 47.03
C PHE A 596 -6.48 -65.10 45.62
N ILE A 597 -6.83 -66.08 44.79
CA ILE A 597 -6.33 -66.21 43.41
C ILE A 597 -6.83 -65.04 42.53
N ARG A 598 -8.12 -64.68 42.65
CA ARG A 598 -8.70 -63.54 41.92
C ARG A 598 -8.01 -62.23 42.29
N LEU A 599 -7.77 -62.01 43.58
CA LEU A 599 -7.13 -60.81 44.12
C LEU A 599 -5.69 -60.68 43.61
N ARG A 600 -4.94 -61.79 43.56
CA ARG A 600 -3.57 -61.82 43.03
C ARG A 600 -3.53 -61.57 41.52
N ARG A 601 -4.50 -62.09 40.75
CA ARG A 601 -4.64 -61.80 39.32
C ARG A 601 -4.96 -60.32 39.07
N GLN A 602 -5.77 -59.69 39.90
CA GLN A 602 -6.04 -58.25 39.84
C GLN A 602 -4.77 -57.42 40.11
N ILE A 603 -3.98 -57.77 41.14
CA ILE A 603 -2.74 -57.05 41.49
C ILE A 603 -1.68 -57.15 40.40
N GLU A 604 -1.42 -58.35 39.84
CA GLU A 604 -0.44 -58.51 38.75
C GLU A 604 -0.91 -57.81 37.46
N GLY A 605 -2.22 -57.73 37.20
CA GLY A 605 -2.77 -56.96 36.09
C GLY A 605 -2.62 -55.44 36.23
N LEU A 606 -2.51 -54.92 37.46
CA LEU A 606 -2.30 -53.49 37.75
C LEU A 606 -0.82 -53.08 37.71
N ARG A 607 0.12 -54.04 37.73
CA ARG A 607 1.56 -53.78 37.81
C ARG A 607 2.14 -53.08 36.56
N PRO A 608 1.81 -53.46 35.31
CA PRO A 608 2.26 -52.76 34.11
C PRO A 608 1.76 -51.32 34.01
N LEU A 609 0.61 -51.03 34.63
CA LEU A 609 0.04 -49.69 34.65
C LEU A 609 0.90 -48.69 35.44
N LYS A 610 1.70 -49.14 36.43
CA LYS A 610 2.66 -48.27 37.14
C LYS A 610 3.76 -47.77 36.20
N GLU A 611 4.27 -48.62 35.31
CA GLU A 611 5.27 -48.23 34.32
C GLU A 611 4.67 -47.32 33.24
N ARG A 612 3.43 -47.61 32.80
CA ARG A 612 2.69 -46.75 31.87
C ARG A 612 2.42 -45.38 32.46
N LEU A 613 2.03 -45.29 33.74
CA LEU A 613 1.84 -44.04 34.47
C LEU A 613 3.13 -43.19 34.45
N ALA A 614 4.28 -43.78 34.78
CA ALA A 614 5.56 -43.08 34.79
C ALA A 614 6.00 -42.60 33.39
N ARG A 615 5.56 -43.28 32.32
CA ARG A 615 5.79 -42.83 30.93
C ARG A 615 4.85 -41.69 30.57
N LEU A 616 3.55 -41.85 30.80
CA LEU A 616 2.55 -40.81 30.53
C LEU A 616 2.85 -39.51 31.27
N GLN A 617 3.30 -39.58 32.53
CA GLN A 617 3.70 -38.38 33.28
C GLN A 617 4.89 -37.64 32.63
N ARG A 618 5.83 -38.36 32.00
CA ARG A 618 6.91 -37.74 31.21
C ARG A 618 6.38 -37.14 29.92
N ASP A 619 5.59 -37.89 29.17
CA ASP A 619 5.01 -37.45 27.90
C ASP A 619 4.17 -36.18 28.10
N LEU A 620 3.37 -36.12 29.18
CA LEU A 620 2.53 -34.97 29.52
C LEU A 620 3.36 -33.73 29.87
N LYS A 621 4.52 -33.90 30.50
CA LYS A 621 5.50 -32.81 30.76
C LYS A 621 6.16 -32.33 29.46
N GLU A 622 6.51 -33.24 28.57
CA GLU A 622 7.10 -32.93 27.26
C GLU A 622 6.10 -32.19 26.36
N HIS A 623 4.90 -32.74 26.18
CA HIS A 623 3.81 -32.11 25.43
C HIS A 623 3.41 -30.76 26.03
N GLY A 624 3.43 -30.62 27.36
CA GLY A 624 3.18 -29.33 28.02
C GLY A 624 4.28 -28.30 27.74
N THR A 625 5.54 -28.74 27.56
CA THR A 625 6.64 -27.87 27.19
C THR A 625 6.58 -27.47 25.71
N GLU A 626 6.28 -28.42 24.83
CA GLU A 626 6.00 -28.16 23.42
C GLU A 626 4.87 -27.14 23.24
N ARG A 627 3.75 -27.30 23.96
CA ARG A 627 2.64 -26.35 23.92
C ARG A 627 3.06 -24.95 24.34
N ARG A 628 3.85 -24.80 25.41
CA ARG A 628 4.34 -23.48 25.85
C ARG A 628 5.21 -22.81 24.80
N ASN A 629 6.06 -23.56 24.12
CA ASN A 629 6.87 -23.03 23.02
C ASN A 629 5.98 -22.57 21.85
N LEU A 630 4.98 -23.36 21.47
CA LEU A 630 4.01 -22.99 20.43
C LEU A 630 3.18 -21.76 20.80
N LEU A 631 2.78 -21.62 22.06
CA LEU A 631 2.07 -20.43 22.54
C LEU A 631 2.97 -19.19 22.52
N SER A 632 4.26 -19.34 22.87
CA SER A 632 5.24 -18.25 22.74
C SER A 632 5.38 -17.82 21.28
N GLU A 633 5.55 -18.78 20.35
CA GLU A 633 5.63 -18.49 18.92
C GLU A 633 4.34 -17.84 18.40
N TRP A 634 3.17 -18.27 18.89
CA TRP A 634 1.89 -17.67 18.55
C TRP A 634 1.80 -16.20 18.97
N GLU A 635 2.24 -15.86 20.19
CA GLU A 635 2.33 -14.47 20.63
C GLU A 635 3.36 -13.67 19.84
N ASP A 636 4.52 -14.26 19.53
CA ASP A 636 5.57 -13.59 18.74
C ASP A 636 5.10 -13.21 17.34
N VAL A 637 4.40 -14.13 16.65
CA VAL A 637 3.87 -13.88 15.30
C VAL A 637 2.75 -12.83 15.33
N LYS A 638 1.85 -12.87 16.33
CA LYS A 638 0.83 -11.82 16.53
C LYS A 638 1.47 -10.46 16.82
N ALA A 639 2.50 -10.41 17.66
CA ALA A 639 3.23 -9.18 17.97
C ALA A 639 4.04 -8.65 16.77
N GLU A 640 4.57 -9.52 15.92
CA GLU A 640 5.24 -9.13 14.67
C GLU A 640 4.27 -8.43 13.71
N GLU A 641 3.07 -8.98 13.52
CA GLU A 641 2.03 -8.37 12.70
C GLU A 641 1.57 -7.03 13.29
N PHE A 642 1.30 -6.97 14.60
CA PHE A 642 0.90 -5.72 15.25
C PHE A 642 1.96 -4.61 15.08
N ARG A 643 3.26 -4.94 15.25
CA ARG A 643 4.37 -3.99 15.02
C ARG A 643 4.42 -3.47 13.59
N ARG A 644 3.93 -4.22 12.59
CA ARG A 644 3.85 -3.74 11.20
C ARG A 644 2.71 -2.72 11.05
N ILE A 645 1.56 -2.99 11.66
CA ILE A 645 0.42 -2.06 11.67
C ILE A 645 0.79 -0.78 12.44
N GLU A 646 1.51 -0.89 13.55
CA GLU A 646 2.02 0.26 14.32
C GLU A 646 3.02 1.10 13.50
N ARG A 647 3.98 0.47 12.81
CA ARG A 647 4.89 1.16 11.89
C ARG A 647 4.14 1.88 10.77
N ALA A 648 3.10 1.24 10.21
CA ALA A 648 2.25 1.81 9.20
C ALA A 648 1.49 3.05 9.73
N ALA A 649 0.87 2.95 10.91
CA ALA A 649 0.20 4.08 11.58
C ALA A 649 1.18 5.23 11.87
N ALA A 650 2.38 4.94 12.36
CA ALA A 650 3.41 5.95 12.60
C ALA A 650 3.86 6.66 11.31
N LYS A 651 3.96 5.93 10.19
CA LYS A 651 4.25 6.51 8.86
C LYS A 651 3.14 7.45 8.41
N VAL A 652 1.87 7.07 8.60
CA VAL A 652 0.71 7.91 8.28
C VAL A 652 0.71 9.18 9.14
N ASN A 653 0.91 9.05 10.46
CA ASN A 653 0.94 10.17 11.39
C ASN A 653 2.01 11.20 11.05
N ARG A 654 3.18 10.75 10.55
CA ARG A 654 4.23 11.63 10.05
C ARG A 654 3.84 12.36 8.77
N LYS A 655 3.15 11.68 7.85
CA LYS A 655 2.76 12.26 6.55
C LYS A 655 1.55 13.19 6.61
N LEU A 656 0.71 13.03 7.64
CA LEU A 656 -0.48 13.86 7.91
C LEU A 656 -0.35 14.59 9.25
N GLU A 657 0.87 15.00 9.60
CA GLU A 657 1.17 15.69 10.85
C GLU A 657 0.24 16.90 11.04
N GLY A 658 -0.32 17.02 12.25
CA GLY A 658 -1.27 18.08 12.59
C GLY A 658 -2.63 17.98 11.90
N ARG A 659 -2.88 16.98 11.04
CA ARG A 659 -4.14 16.85 10.27
C ARG A 659 -4.92 15.60 10.65
N VAL A 660 -4.31 14.42 10.57
CA VAL A 660 -4.94 13.12 10.88
C VAL A 660 -4.03 12.33 11.80
N LEU A 661 -4.60 11.77 12.86
CA LEU A 661 -3.92 10.91 13.82
C LEU A 661 -4.54 9.51 13.79
N VAL A 662 -3.71 8.51 13.57
CA VAL A 662 -4.07 7.09 13.59
C VAL A 662 -3.46 6.47 14.84
N GLU A 663 -4.33 5.91 15.68
CA GLU A 663 -3.96 5.15 16.87
C GLU A 663 -4.32 3.68 16.66
N VAL A 664 -3.43 2.79 17.08
CA VAL A 664 -3.61 1.35 17.01
C VAL A 664 -3.59 0.75 18.40
N ALA A 665 -4.55 -0.11 18.71
CA ALA A 665 -4.63 -0.79 19.99
C ALA A 665 -4.57 -2.31 19.80
N ALA A 666 -3.60 -2.95 20.44
CA ALA A 666 -3.43 -4.40 20.39
C ALA A 666 -4.57 -5.11 21.14
N GLY A 667 -5.13 -6.16 20.54
CA GLY A 667 -6.13 -7.02 21.20
C GLY A 667 -7.39 -6.29 21.69
N ALA A 668 -7.71 -5.14 21.09
CA ALA A 668 -8.86 -4.32 21.48
C ALA A 668 -10.19 -4.89 20.95
N ASN A 669 -10.18 -5.62 19.82
CA ASN A 669 -11.37 -6.37 19.40
C ASN A 669 -11.46 -7.70 20.16
N ARG A 670 -12.23 -7.69 21.25
CA ARG A 670 -12.41 -8.84 22.16
C ARG A 670 -13.62 -9.72 21.81
N GLU A 671 -14.32 -9.42 20.72
CA GLU A 671 -15.50 -10.18 20.28
C GLU A 671 -15.24 -11.68 20.09
N PRO A 672 -14.09 -12.14 19.53
CA PRO A 672 -13.82 -13.57 19.42
C PRO A 672 -13.80 -14.29 20.78
N LEU A 673 -13.28 -13.63 21.83
CA LEU A 673 -13.32 -14.15 23.18
C LEU A 673 -14.76 -14.17 23.71
N PHE A 674 -15.51 -13.09 23.55
CA PHE A 674 -16.88 -13.00 24.04
C PHE A 674 -17.81 -14.01 23.37
N GLN A 675 -17.58 -14.32 22.10
CA GLN A 675 -18.31 -15.36 21.39
C GLN A 675 -17.97 -16.75 21.96
N LEU A 676 -16.69 -17.07 22.16
CA LEU A 676 -16.28 -18.33 22.79
C LEU A 676 -16.89 -18.50 24.20
N LEU A 677 -16.86 -17.43 25.01
CA LEU A 677 -17.43 -17.45 26.37
C LEU A 677 -18.95 -17.66 26.33
N ARG A 678 -19.67 -16.99 25.42
CA ARG A 678 -21.13 -17.18 25.27
C ARG A 678 -21.48 -18.60 24.81
N ASP A 679 -20.74 -19.12 23.84
CA ASP A 679 -21.07 -20.41 23.19
C ASP A 679 -20.67 -21.62 24.05
N GLN A 680 -19.52 -21.57 24.73
CA GLN A 680 -18.94 -22.73 25.43
C GLN A 680 -19.11 -22.70 26.96
N ILE A 681 -19.26 -21.51 27.56
CA ILE A 681 -19.44 -21.37 29.03
C ILE A 681 -20.90 -21.02 29.36
N GLY A 682 -21.48 -20.06 28.62
CA GLY A 682 -22.88 -19.64 28.74
C GLY A 682 -23.25 -19.00 30.09
N GLY A 683 -24.53 -18.64 30.24
CA GLY A 683 -25.05 -17.95 31.43
C GLY A 683 -25.00 -16.42 31.36
N ARG A 684 -25.24 -15.75 32.49
CA ARG A 684 -25.23 -14.29 32.58
C ARG A 684 -23.79 -13.79 32.73
N LEU A 685 -23.19 -13.37 31.62
CA LEU A 685 -21.79 -12.92 31.52
C LEU A 685 -21.64 -11.41 31.24
N SER A 686 -22.73 -10.65 31.28
CA SER A 686 -22.78 -9.25 30.85
C SER A 686 -21.79 -8.35 31.60
N GLU A 687 -21.67 -8.49 32.92
CA GLU A 687 -20.75 -7.66 33.72
C GLU A 687 -19.29 -8.10 33.50
N ALA A 688 -19.03 -9.40 33.38
CA ALA A 688 -17.70 -9.89 33.04
C ALA A 688 -17.25 -9.39 31.66
N ILE A 689 -18.13 -9.43 30.66
CA ILE A 689 -17.87 -8.91 29.31
C ILE A 689 -17.62 -7.39 29.35
N GLU A 690 -18.42 -6.63 30.10
CA GLU A 690 -18.23 -5.18 30.25
C GLU A 690 -16.88 -4.83 30.91
N THR A 691 -16.52 -5.54 31.97
CA THR A 691 -15.23 -5.36 32.66
C THR A 691 -14.06 -5.74 31.74
N LEU A 692 -14.20 -6.84 31.02
CA LEU A 692 -13.25 -7.28 30.00
C LEU A 692 -13.29 -6.40 28.75
N THR A 693 -14.25 -5.50 28.55
CA THR A 693 -14.25 -4.55 27.44
C THR A 693 -13.48 -3.27 27.82
N THR A 694 -13.60 -2.85 29.07
CA THR A 694 -13.03 -1.59 29.59
C THR A 694 -11.58 -1.71 30.06
N SER A 695 -11.05 -2.92 30.26
CA SER A 695 -9.65 -3.14 30.62
C SER A 695 -8.67 -2.69 29.52
N THR A 696 -7.64 -1.93 29.85
CA THR A 696 -6.63 -1.45 28.88
C THR A 696 -5.59 -2.53 28.53
N ASP A 697 -5.11 -3.27 29.54
CA ASP A 697 -4.00 -4.22 29.40
C ASP A 697 -4.48 -5.68 29.52
N PHE A 698 -5.12 -6.19 28.45
CA PHE A 698 -5.66 -7.55 28.43
C PHE A 698 -4.73 -8.55 27.74
N SER A 699 -4.56 -9.72 28.37
CA SER A 699 -3.74 -10.83 27.86
C SER A 699 -4.51 -12.14 27.96
N LEU A 700 -4.65 -12.83 26.82
CA LEU A 700 -5.29 -14.16 26.77
C LEU A 700 -4.54 -15.20 27.61
N PRO A 701 -3.19 -15.33 27.54
CA PRO A 701 -2.44 -16.22 28.43
C PRO A 701 -2.65 -15.93 29.91
N LEU A 702 -2.66 -14.64 30.30
CA LEU A 702 -2.86 -14.25 31.69
C LEU A 702 -4.30 -14.56 32.15
N PHE A 703 -5.28 -14.33 31.28
CA PHE A 703 -6.68 -14.64 31.53
C PHE A 703 -6.90 -16.15 31.69
N ALA A 704 -6.35 -16.96 30.79
CA ALA A 704 -6.38 -18.41 30.89
C ALA A 704 -5.70 -18.93 32.17
N SER A 705 -4.55 -18.33 32.57
CA SER A 705 -3.91 -18.64 33.86
C SER A 705 -4.80 -18.30 35.04
N ALA A 706 -5.45 -17.13 35.03
CA ALA A 706 -6.38 -16.74 36.09
C ALA A 706 -7.59 -17.68 36.20
N CYS A 707 -8.12 -18.19 35.08
CA CYS A 707 -9.16 -19.21 35.09
C CYS A 707 -8.70 -20.51 35.78
N ARG A 708 -7.42 -20.92 35.60
CA ARG A 708 -6.84 -22.10 36.25
C ARG A 708 -6.53 -21.88 37.73
N GLU A 709 -6.05 -20.69 38.10
CA GLU A 709 -5.70 -20.32 39.48
C GLU A 709 -6.94 -20.13 40.36
N GLY A 710 -8.08 -19.77 39.76
CA GLY A 710 -9.38 -19.72 40.44
C GLY A 710 -9.89 -18.31 40.71
N ARG A 711 -10.91 -18.23 41.58
CA ARG A 711 -11.79 -17.06 41.74
C ARG A 711 -11.08 -15.81 42.19
N GLU A 712 -10.12 -15.93 43.11
CA GLU A 712 -9.36 -14.77 43.59
C GLU A 712 -8.50 -14.16 42.48
N ALA A 713 -7.94 -14.98 41.58
CA ALA A 713 -7.12 -14.48 40.48
C ALA A 713 -7.96 -13.73 39.44
N LEU A 714 -9.15 -14.26 39.08
CA LEU A 714 -10.08 -13.59 38.17
C LEU A 714 -10.60 -12.26 38.75
N SER A 715 -10.95 -12.23 40.03
CA SER A 715 -11.42 -11.01 40.68
C SER A 715 -10.30 -9.98 40.84
N ARG A 716 -9.08 -10.39 41.22
CA ARG A 716 -7.96 -9.47 41.46
C ARG A 716 -7.36 -8.90 40.18
N ARG A 717 -7.24 -9.71 39.12
CA ARG A 717 -6.56 -9.32 37.87
C ARG A 717 -7.49 -8.70 36.84
N PHE A 718 -8.77 -9.10 36.83
CA PHE A 718 -9.73 -8.69 35.79
C PHE A 718 -11.02 -8.07 36.35
N ASN A 719 -11.12 -7.87 37.67
CA ASN A 719 -12.32 -7.32 38.34
C ASN A 719 -13.63 -8.08 38.03
N ILE A 720 -13.53 -9.36 37.65
CA ILE A 720 -14.70 -10.17 37.29
C ILE A 720 -15.48 -10.52 38.56
N PRO A 721 -16.81 -10.29 38.59
CA PRO A 721 -17.64 -10.66 39.71
C PRO A 721 -17.55 -12.15 40.02
N SER A 722 -17.38 -12.41 41.31
CA SER A 722 -17.34 -13.73 41.93
C SER A 722 -18.40 -14.73 41.42
N SER A 723 -19.63 -14.28 41.19
CA SER A 723 -20.75 -15.11 40.71
C SER A 723 -20.63 -15.51 39.24
N GLN A 724 -19.96 -14.68 38.42
CA GLN A 724 -19.74 -14.94 36.99
C GLN A 724 -18.43 -15.69 36.74
N GLY A 725 -17.41 -15.46 37.58
CA GLY A 725 -16.13 -16.17 37.54
C GLY A 725 -16.24 -17.68 37.83
N GLU A 726 -17.22 -18.10 38.64
CA GLU A 726 -17.41 -19.50 39.03
C GLU A 726 -17.56 -20.45 37.81
N ARG A 727 -18.31 -20.02 36.79
CA ARG A 727 -18.50 -20.81 35.57
C ARG A 727 -17.24 -20.88 34.70
N MET A 728 -16.42 -19.82 34.73
CA MET A 728 -15.15 -19.78 34.01
C MET A 728 -14.13 -20.73 34.62
N ILE A 729 -14.16 -20.92 35.94
CA ILE A 729 -13.30 -21.86 36.67
C ILE A 729 -13.74 -23.31 36.41
N GLN A 730 -15.04 -23.55 36.29
CA GLN A 730 -15.60 -24.87 35.98
C GLN A 730 -15.48 -25.25 34.49
N ALA A 731 -14.93 -24.38 33.65
CA ALA A 731 -14.75 -24.67 32.23
C ALA A 731 -13.78 -25.84 32.04
N LYS A 732 -14.08 -26.71 31.07
CA LYS A 732 -13.22 -27.84 30.72
C LYS A 732 -11.81 -27.34 30.33
N PRO A 733 -10.73 -28.10 30.61
CA PRO A 733 -9.38 -27.72 30.21
C PRO A 733 -9.25 -27.38 28.72
N GLU A 734 -10.03 -28.05 27.87
CA GLU A 734 -10.12 -27.76 26.44
C GLU A 734 -10.50 -26.31 26.14
N ILE A 735 -11.50 -25.77 26.83
CA ILE A 735 -12.00 -24.40 26.61
C ILE A 735 -10.92 -23.38 27.02
N ILE A 736 -10.22 -23.62 28.12
CA ILE A 736 -9.13 -22.75 28.57
C ILE A 736 -7.97 -22.78 27.57
N MET A 737 -7.66 -23.95 27.00
CA MET A 737 -6.67 -24.06 25.93
C MET A 737 -7.12 -23.35 24.64
N GLN A 738 -8.40 -23.38 24.30
CA GLN A 738 -8.96 -22.62 23.17
C GLN A 738 -8.84 -21.10 23.38
N ILE A 739 -9.04 -20.61 24.61
CA ILE A 739 -8.85 -19.19 24.95
C ILE A 739 -7.41 -18.74 24.63
N GLU A 740 -6.40 -19.54 24.97
CA GLU A 740 -4.99 -19.24 24.66
C GLU A 740 -4.70 -19.22 23.15
N GLU A 741 -5.46 -20.02 22.38
CA GLU A 741 -5.33 -20.17 20.92
C GLU A 741 -6.02 -19.04 20.14
N LEU A 742 -6.83 -18.21 20.81
CA LEU A 742 -7.54 -17.11 20.15
C LEU A 742 -6.58 -16.04 19.63
N GLU A 743 -7.07 -15.37 18.58
CA GLU A 743 -6.52 -14.14 18.07
C GLU A 743 -7.50 -13.01 18.35
N LEU A 744 -7.02 -11.94 18.98
CA LEU A 744 -7.80 -10.73 19.19
C LEU A 744 -7.30 -9.69 18.19
N PRO A 745 -8.08 -9.36 17.14
CA PRO A 745 -7.65 -8.40 16.14
C PRO A 745 -7.34 -7.03 16.76
N PRO A 746 -6.31 -6.32 16.27
CA PRO A 746 -6.10 -4.94 16.66
C PRO A 746 -7.25 -4.05 16.17
N THR A 747 -7.48 -2.93 16.86
CA THR A 747 -8.40 -1.90 16.39
C THR A 747 -7.65 -0.64 16.01
N THR A 748 -8.16 0.06 15.01
CA THR A 748 -7.60 1.30 14.48
C THR A 748 -8.56 2.45 14.75
N ALA A 749 -8.13 3.44 15.53
CA ALA A 749 -8.88 4.67 15.75
C ALA A 749 -8.27 5.79 14.89
N ILE A 750 -9.08 6.38 14.03
CA ILE A 750 -8.69 7.54 13.21
C ILE A 750 -9.30 8.78 13.85
N LYS A 751 -8.47 9.81 14.04
CA LYS A 751 -8.85 11.11 14.58
C LYS A 751 -8.50 12.21 13.59
N LEU A 752 -9.36 13.21 13.47
CA LEU A 752 -9.14 14.41 12.67
C LEU A 752 -8.84 15.58 13.60
N ASN A 753 -7.86 16.41 13.25
CA ASN A 753 -7.69 17.71 13.90
C ASN A 753 -8.73 18.69 13.36
N VAL A 754 -9.63 19.18 14.22
CA VAL A 754 -10.68 20.14 13.83
C VAL A 754 -10.34 21.60 14.20
N ALA A 755 -9.17 21.84 14.80
CA ALA A 755 -8.69 23.19 15.08
C ALA A 755 -8.30 23.93 13.80
N ASP A 756 -8.36 25.26 13.84
CA ASP A 756 -7.74 26.13 12.84
C ASP A 756 -6.20 26.05 12.94
N ASP A 757 -5.49 26.36 11.84
CA ASP A 757 -4.04 26.17 11.73
C ASP A 757 -3.22 26.96 12.78
N ASP A 758 -3.78 28.05 13.33
CA ASP A 758 -3.15 28.90 14.34
C ASP A 758 -3.41 28.45 15.80
N GLN A 759 -4.16 27.36 16.00
CA GLN A 759 -4.57 26.86 17.31
C GLN A 759 -3.95 25.49 17.64
N PRO A 760 -3.81 25.12 18.94
CA PRO A 760 -3.38 23.79 19.31
C PRO A 760 -4.34 22.73 18.76
N PRO A 761 -3.85 21.55 18.35
CA PRO A 761 -4.67 20.55 17.67
C PRO A 761 -5.78 20.02 18.57
N LEU A 762 -7.01 20.03 18.05
CA LEU A 762 -8.19 19.48 18.69
C LEU A 762 -8.57 18.17 17.98
N TRP A 763 -8.19 17.04 18.56
CA TRP A 763 -8.43 15.72 17.98
C TRP A 763 -9.83 15.20 18.31
N GLN A 764 -10.59 14.86 17.28
CA GLN A 764 -11.90 14.19 17.42
C GLN A 764 -11.89 12.85 16.67
N THR A 765 -12.52 11.83 17.25
CA THR A 765 -12.62 10.51 16.60
C THR A 765 -13.56 10.56 15.42
N LEU A 766 -13.39 9.66 14.44
CA LEU A 766 -14.31 9.58 13.30
C LEU A 766 -15.79 9.40 13.71
N GLU A 767 -16.09 8.85 14.88
CA GLU A 767 -17.48 8.69 15.34
C GLU A 767 -18.14 10.02 15.68
N ASP A 768 -17.38 10.93 16.29
CA ASP A 768 -17.84 12.23 16.79
C ASP A 768 -17.90 13.33 15.71
N LEU A 769 -17.32 13.07 14.53
CA LEU A 769 -17.24 14.02 13.43
C LEU A 769 -18.56 14.13 12.64
N SER A 770 -18.78 15.27 11.98
CA SER A 770 -19.79 15.37 10.92
C SER A 770 -19.44 14.50 9.72
N THR A 771 -20.43 14.11 8.90
CA THR A 771 -20.22 13.30 7.68
C THR A 771 -19.11 13.88 6.79
N GLY A 772 -19.09 15.22 6.61
CA GLY A 772 -18.09 15.87 5.78
C GLY A 772 -16.67 15.85 6.35
N GLN A 773 -16.54 15.97 7.67
CA GLN A 773 -15.25 15.82 8.34
C GLN A 773 -14.74 14.36 8.28
N LYS A 774 -15.64 13.36 8.40
CA LYS A 774 -15.26 11.94 8.25
C LYS A 774 -14.73 11.67 6.85
N ALA A 775 -15.45 12.14 5.83
CA ALA A 775 -15.01 12.03 4.43
C ALA A 775 -13.67 12.74 4.20
N THR A 776 -13.44 13.89 4.84
CA THR A 776 -12.17 14.63 4.76
C THR A 776 -11.01 13.79 5.30
N ALA A 777 -11.18 13.19 6.48
CA ALA A 777 -10.15 12.34 7.08
C ALA A 777 -9.82 11.14 6.18
N VAL A 778 -10.86 10.48 5.64
CA VAL A 778 -10.68 9.35 4.72
C VAL A 778 -10.01 9.79 3.42
N LEU A 779 -10.41 10.90 2.80
CA LEU A 779 -9.79 11.38 1.57
C LEU A 779 -8.33 11.80 1.78
N LEU A 780 -8.01 12.47 2.89
CA LEU A 780 -6.61 12.79 3.24
C LEU A 780 -5.75 11.56 3.40
N LEU A 781 -6.31 10.50 3.99
CA LEU A 781 -5.67 9.19 3.93
C LEU A 781 -5.53 8.80 2.45
N LEU A 782 -6.61 8.68 1.67
CA LEU A 782 -6.60 8.25 0.26
C LEU A 782 -5.57 8.94 -0.63
N LEU A 783 -5.27 10.23 -0.39
CA LEU A 783 -4.27 10.99 -1.12
C LEU A 783 -2.81 10.53 -0.88
N LEU A 784 -2.52 9.88 0.25
CA LEU A 784 -1.16 9.44 0.57
C LEU A 784 -0.60 8.43 -0.43
N GLU A 785 0.73 8.49 -0.62
CA GLU A 785 1.55 7.65 -1.50
C GLU A 785 1.08 6.19 -1.64
N SER A 786 0.79 5.83 -2.89
CA SER A 786 0.47 4.49 -3.40
C SER A 786 1.02 4.39 -4.81
N SER A 787 1.43 3.19 -5.23
CA SER A 787 1.98 2.95 -6.57
C SER A 787 0.92 2.88 -7.68
N ALA A 788 -0.37 2.86 -7.31
CA ALA A 788 -1.50 2.78 -8.23
C ALA A 788 -2.23 4.12 -8.36
N PRO A 789 -2.91 4.43 -9.48
CA PRO A 789 -3.71 5.65 -9.62
C PRO A 789 -4.82 5.78 -8.56
N LEU A 790 -5.20 7.02 -8.21
CA LEU A 790 -6.40 7.33 -7.45
C LEU A 790 -7.46 7.94 -8.36
N VAL A 791 -8.67 7.38 -8.35
CA VAL A 791 -9.81 7.89 -9.09
C VAL A 791 -10.94 8.23 -8.12
N VAL A 792 -11.44 9.46 -8.16
CA VAL A 792 -12.51 9.92 -7.26
C VAL A 792 -13.56 10.71 -8.04
N ASP A 793 -14.82 10.31 -7.91
CA ASP A 793 -15.96 11.02 -8.48
C ASP A 793 -16.62 11.94 -7.44
N GLN A 794 -16.67 13.23 -7.77
CA GLN A 794 -17.34 14.29 -7.02
C GLN A 794 -17.06 14.25 -5.51
N PRO A 795 -15.77 14.33 -5.10
CA PRO A 795 -15.43 14.35 -3.68
C PRO A 795 -16.11 15.51 -2.93
N GLU A 796 -16.43 16.61 -3.62
CA GLU A 796 -17.09 17.77 -3.05
C GLU A 796 -18.51 17.53 -2.53
N ASP A 797 -19.23 16.52 -3.01
CA ASP A 797 -20.58 16.23 -2.53
C ASP A 797 -20.58 15.75 -1.07
N ASP A 798 -19.46 15.14 -0.64
CA ASP A 798 -19.26 14.64 0.72
C ASP A 798 -18.37 15.57 1.56
N LEU A 799 -17.91 16.73 1.07
CA LEU A 799 -16.88 17.55 1.73
C LEU A 799 -17.28 19.03 1.81
N ASP A 800 -16.77 19.72 2.84
CA ASP A 800 -16.88 21.19 2.89
C ASP A 800 -15.87 21.84 1.92
N ASN A 801 -16.28 22.91 1.23
CA ASN A 801 -15.42 23.65 0.31
C ASN A 801 -14.13 24.17 0.95
N ARG A 802 -14.19 24.60 2.22
CA ARG A 802 -13.03 25.08 2.96
C ARG A 802 -12.04 23.94 3.24
N PHE A 803 -12.52 22.74 3.55
CA PHE A 803 -11.64 21.57 3.72
C PHE A 803 -10.98 21.16 2.41
N ILE A 804 -11.68 21.32 1.28
CA ILE A 804 -11.08 21.07 -0.04
C ILE A 804 -9.91 22.01 -0.30
N SER A 805 -10.11 23.33 -0.13
CA SER A 805 -9.05 24.33 -0.37
C SER A 805 -7.90 24.21 0.62
N ASP A 806 -8.18 24.04 1.91
CA ASP A 806 -7.18 24.21 2.97
C ASP A 806 -6.43 22.90 3.26
N ARG A 807 -7.04 21.74 2.99
CA ARG A 807 -6.50 20.43 3.37
C ARG A 807 -6.26 19.50 2.20
N VAL A 808 -7.26 19.26 1.36
CA VAL A 808 -7.20 18.28 0.26
C VAL A 808 -6.27 18.78 -0.85
N VAL A 809 -6.47 20.01 -1.34
CA VAL A 809 -5.69 20.58 -2.44
C VAL A 809 -4.18 20.64 -2.11
N PRO A 810 -3.73 21.17 -0.95
CA PRO A 810 -2.30 21.19 -0.62
C PRO A 810 -1.68 19.79 -0.61
N LYS A 811 -2.38 18.80 -0.04
CA LYS A 811 -1.85 17.44 0.03
C LYS A 811 -1.84 16.76 -1.35
N MET A 812 -2.88 16.96 -2.15
CA MET A 812 -2.95 16.49 -3.53
C MET A 812 -1.81 17.08 -4.37
N ARG A 813 -1.47 18.36 -4.21
CA ARG A 813 -0.38 19.02 -4.94
C ARG A 813 1.00 18.44 -4.62
N GLU A 814 1.21 18.02 -3.37
CA GLU A 814 2.42 17.33 -2.95
C GLU A 814 2.49 15.92 -3.57
N GLU A 815 1.39 15.16 -3.45
CA GLU A 815 1.35 13.75 -3.82
C GLU A 815 1.19 13.52 -5.34
N LYS A 816 0.65 14.48 -6.11
CA LYS A 816 0.51 14.35 -7.59
C LYS A 816 1.83 14.17 -8.32
N ARG A 817 2.96 14.41 -7.65
CA ARG A 817 4.30 14.13 -8.15
C ARG A 817 4.68 12.64 -8.08
N ARG A 818 4.05 11.86 -7.20
CA ARG A 818 4.38 10.45 -6.89
C ARG A 818 3.28 9.48 -7.29
N ARG A 819 2.10 9.99 -7.67
CA ARG A 819 0.90 9.22 -7.96
C ARG A 819 0.03 9.96 -8.97
N GLN A 820 -0.62 9.21 -9.86
CA GLN A 820 -1.60 9.75 -10.78
C GLN A 820 -2.97 9.91 -10.10
N PHE A 821 -3.62 11.05 -10.35
CA PHE A 821 -4.96 11.36 -9.87
C PHE A 821 -5.92 11.57 -11.05
N VAL A 822 -7.14 11.05 -10.92
CA VAL A 822 -8.26 11.30 -11.82
C VAL A 822 -9.48 11.70 -11.00
N PHE A 823 -9.82 12.98 -11.02
CA PHE A 823 -10.98 13.52 -10.31
C PHE A 823 -12.07 13.87 -11.30
N ALA A 824 -13.32 13.58 -10.97
CA ALA A 824 -14.47 14.26 -11.58
C ALA A 824 -15.03 15.26 -10.58
N THR A 825 -15.26 16.50 -11.00
CA THR A 825 -15.70 17.54 -10.05
C THR A 825 -16.50 18.65 -10.72
N HIS A 826 -17.29 19.35 -9.91
CA HIS A 826 -17.90 20.64 -10.21
C HIS A 826 -17.37 21.78 -9.32
N ASN A 827 -16.30 21.53 -8.57
CA ASN A 827 -15.65 22.50 -7.69
C ASN A 827 -14.37 23.06 -8.35
N ALA A 828 -14.29 24.38 -8.52
CA ALA A 828 -13.13 25.05 -9.14
C ALA A 828 -11.83 24.91 -8.34
N ASN A 829 -11.90 24.69 -7.02
CA ASN A 829 -10.71 24.57 -6.18
C ASN A 829 -9.83 23.37 -6.58
N ILE A 830 -10.42 22.26 -7.06
CA ILE A 830 -9.66 21.07 -7.45
C ILE A 830 -8.83 21.30 -8.74
N PRO A 831 -9.42 21.71 -9.89
CA PRO A 831 -8.65 21.94 -11.11
C PRO A 831 -7.79 23.21 -11.07
N VAL A 832 -8.27 24.29 -10.45
CA VAL A 832 -7.59 25.60 -10.49
C VAL A 832 -6.54 25.69 -9.39
N LEU A 833 -6.92 25.55 -8.11
CA LEU A 833 -5.95 25.62 -7.01
C LEU A 833 -5.07 24.37 -6.93
N GLY A 834 -5.58 23.22 -7.38
CA GLY A 834 -4.76 22.00 -7.56
C GLY A 834 -3.78 22.05 -8.73
N ASP A 835 -3.90 23.07 -9.60
CA ASP A 835 -3.11 23.24 -10.82
C ASP A 835 -3.10 21.96 -11.68
N ALA A 836 -4.29 21.52 -12.11
CA ALA A 836 -4.43 20.29 -12.86
C ALA A 836 -3.64 20.33 -14.17
N GLU A 837 -2.82 19.30 -14.40
CA GLU A 837 -2.08 19.17 -15.64
C GLU A 837 -3.01 18.91 -16.81
N LEU A 838 -4.06 18.11 -16.62
CA LEU A 838 -5.08 17.89 -17.63
C LEU A 838 -6.47 18.15 -17.06
N ILE A 839 -7.15 19.14 -17.63
CA ILE A 839 -8.59 19.39 -17.47
C ILE A 839 -9.27 18.90 -18.74
N VAL A 840 -10.32 18.09 -18.57
CA VAL A 840 -11.11 17.53 -19.66
C VAL A 840 -12.54 18.04 -19.57
N GLY A 841 -12.92 18.84 -20.56
CA GLY A 841 -14.23 19.44 -20.69
C GLY A 841 -15.28 18.56 -21.35
N LEU A 842 -16.23 18.02 -20.59
CA LEU A 842 -17.32 17.19 -21.10
C LEU A 842 -18.55 18.01 -21.44
N THR A 843 -19.08 17.76 -22.65
CA THR A 843 -20.36 18.31 -23.12
C THR A 843 -21.27 17.17 -23.54
N ALA A 844 -22.58 17.32 -23.35
CA ALA A 844 -23.59 16.39 -23.87
C ALA A 844 -24.27 17.01 -25.09
N CYS A 845 -24.58 16.19 -26.09
CA CYS A 845 -25.34 16.58 -27.28
C CYS A 845 -26.46 15.58 -27.52
N GLY A 846 -27.66 16.06 -27.88
CA GLY A 846 -28.85 15.23 -28.18
C GLY A 846 -29.92 15.27 -27.08
N GLU A 847 -31.12 14.77 -27.40
CA GLU A 847 -32.23 14.64 -26.44
C GLU A 847 -32.00 13.48 -25.46
N ALA A 848 -32.74 13.45 -24.34
CA ALA A 848 -32.50 12.59 -23.18
C ALA A 848 -32.30 11.08 -23.49
N ASP A 849 -32.91 10.54 -24.56
CA ASP A 849 -32.82 9.12 -24.93
C ASP A 849 -31.78 8.80 -26.03
N GLN A 850 -31.24 9.82 -26.72
CA GLN A 850 -30.22 9.70 -27.78
C GLN A 850 -28.96 10.52 -27.50
N GLY A 851 -28.81 11.03 -26.27
CA GLY A 851 -27.67 11.83 -25.86
C GLY A 851 -26.35 11.10 -26.07
N GLN A 852 -25.34 11.82 -26.56
CA GLN A 852 -23.96 11.37 -26.66
C GLN A 852 -23.05 12.38 -25.95
N ALA A 853 -22.06 11.88 -25.21
CA ALA A 853 -20.98 12.74 -24.74
C ALA A 853 -20.09 13.14 -25.91
N ARG A 854 -19.58 14.37 -25.87
CA ARG A 854 -18.56 14.86 -26.79
C ARG A 854 -17.41 15.48 -26.02
N LEU A 855 -16.20 15.17 -26.50
CA LEU A 855 -14.95 15.80 -26.11
C LEU A 855 -14.35 16.51 -27.32
N SER A 856 -14.21 17.83 -27.23
CA SER A 856 -13.41 18.58 -28.19
C SER A 856 -11.94 18.54 -27.78
N ARG A 857 -11.04 18.37 -28.74
CA ARG A 857 -9.58 18.45 -28.51
C ARG A 857 -9.17 19.79 -27.88
N GLU A 858 -9.86 20.87 -28.23
CA GLU A 858 -9.59 22.22 -27.74
C GLU A 858 -9.95 22.42 -26.26
N HIS A 859 -10.75 21.51 -25.72
CA HIS A 859 -11.20 21.48 -24.33
C HIS A 859 -10.41 20.48 -23.47
N MET A 860 -9.23 20.09 -23.94
CA MET A 860 -8.30 19.19 -23.26
C MET A 860 -6.96 19.92 -23.07
N GLY A 861 -6.62 20.24 -21.83
CA GLY A 861 -5.39 20.99 -21.53
C GLY A 861 -5.34 21.45 -20.08
N SER A 862 -4.34 22.23 -19.71
CA SER A 862 -4.31 22.91 -18.41
C SER A 862 -4.90 24.34 -18.52
N ILE A 863 -4.96 25.06 -17.39
CA ILE A 863 -5.52 26.42 -17.29
C ILE A 863 -4.75 27.49 -18.09
N ASP A 864 -3.56 27.13 -18.59
CA ASP A 864 -2.76 27.94 -19.52
C ASP A 864 -3.29 27.91 -20.97
N ILE A 865 -4.22 27.02 -21.30
CA ILE A 865 -4.94 27.03 -22.56
C ILE A 865 -6.19 27.91 -22.43
N ARG A 866 -6.29 28.92 -23.31
CA ARG A 866 -7.39 29.89 -23.30
C ARG A 866 -8.78 29.24 -23.30
N LEU A 867 -9.04 28.31 -24.22
CA LEU A 867 -10.35 27.65 -24.36
C LEU A 867 -10.69 26.77 -23.15
N VAL A 868 -9.69 26.16 -22.52
CA VAL A 868 -9.88 25.40 -21.27
C VAL A 868 -10.21 26.36 -20.12
N ARG A 869 -9.52 27.50 -20.01
CA ARG A 869 -9.81 28.52 -18.99
C ARG A 869 -11.21 29.11 -19.15
N GLU A 870 -11.61 29.49 -20.36
CA GLU A 870 -12.95 30.00 -20.64
C GLU A 870 -14.02 28.96 -20.24
N MET A 871 -13.80 27.68 -20.55
CA MET A 871 -14.71 26.63 -20.09
C MET A 871 -14.75 26.50 -18.56
N VAL A 872 -13.61 26.50 -17.88
CA VAL A 872 -13.55 26.40 -16.42
C VAL A 872 -14.33 27.56 -15.79
N GLU A 873 -14.15 28.78 -16.30
CA GLU A 873 -14.89 29.97 -15.88
C GLU A 873 -16.41 29.80 -16.10
N GLU A 874 -16.84 29.32 -17.26
CA GLU A 874 -18.26 29.12 -17.56
C GLU A 874 -18.91 28.01 -16.72
N VAL A 875 -18.26 26.85 -16.65
CA VAL A 875 -18.84 25.62 -16.08
C VAL A 875 -18.76 25.60 -14.55
N LEU A 876 -17.66 26.07 -13.97
CA LEU A 876 -17.44 25.98 -12.52
C LEU A 876 -17.73 27.29 -11.79
N GLU A 877 -17.53 28.44 -12.45
CA GLU A 877 -17.71 29.76 -11.83
C GLU A 877 -18.98 30.50 -12.30
N GLY A 878 -19.73 29.90 -13.23
CA GLY A 878 -20.95 30.50 -13.78
C GLY A 878 -20.70 31.67 -14.73
N GLY A 879 -19.48 31.78 -15.26
CA GLY A 879 -19.04 32.81 -16.19
C GLY A 879 -18.34 34.00 -15.53
N LYS A 880 -17.54 34.72 -16.33
CA LYS A 880 -16.71 35.85 -15.90
C LYS A 880 -17.50 36.94 -15.17
N ASP A 881 -18.67 37.31 -15.68
CA ASP A 881 -19.50 38.37 -15.08
C ASP A 881 -20.00 37.97 -13.69
N ALA A 882 -20.36 36.69 -13.49
CA ALA A 882 -20.79 36.16 -12.21
C ALA A 882 -19.64 36.13 -11.20
N PHE A 883 -18.43 35.76 -11.64
CA PHE A 883 -17.22 35.79 -10.82
C PHE A 883 -16.86 37.22 -10.40
N GLU A 884 -16.76 38.16 -11.34
CA GLU A 884 -16.44 39.56 -11.03
C GLU A 884 -17.51 40.22 -10.17
N MET A 885 -18.79 39.94 -10.39
CA MET A 885 -19.86 40.45 -9.53
C MET A 885 -19.76 39.90 -8.10
N ARG A 886 -19.40 38.63 -7.93
CA ARG A 886 -19.11 38.06 -6.59
C ARG A 886 -17.91 38.75 -5.95
N ARG A 887 -16.80 38.91 -6.69
CA ARG A 887 -15.59 39.61 -6.23
C ARG A 887 -15.92 41.02 -5.72
N LEU A 888 -16.64 41.80 -6.53
CA LEU A 888 -17.08 43.16 -6.18
C LEU A 888 -18.04 43.18 -4.98
N LYS A 889 -18.98 42.23 -4.89
CA LYS A 889 -19.92 42.14 -3.76
C LYS A 889 -19.24 41.74 -2.44
N TYR A 890 -18.18 40.94 -2.50
CA TYR A 890 -17.35 40.62 -1.33
C TYR A 890 -16.40 41.77 -0.95
N GLY A 891 -16.19 42.74 -1.83
CA GLY A 891 -15.29 43.87 -1.62
C GLY A 891 -13.81 43.56 -1.90
N PHE A 892 -13.53 42.57 -2.77
CA PHE A 892 -12.19 42.18 -3.22
C PHE A 892 -11.74 42.86 -4.52
#